data_AF-A0A954Z781-F1
#
_entry.id   AF-A0A954Z781-F1
#
_cell.length_a   1.000
_cell.length_b   1.000
_cell.length_c   1.000
_cell.angle_alpha   90.00
_cell.angle_beta   90.00
_cell.angle_gamma   90.00
#
_symmetry.space_group_name_H-M   'P 1'
#
loop_
_entity.id
_entity.type
_entity.pdbx_description
1 polymer ?
#
loop_
_entity_poly.entity_id
_entity_poly.type
_entity_poly.pdbx_seq_one_letter_code
_entity_poly.pdbx_strand_id
1 'polypeptide(L)'
;MRKSLPRRSSQRLLKCERLESRELLAVTDLRITEFLASNANGLRDVDGDTPDWIEIYNAGVDAVDMAGVHLTDDADELSKWTFPAGVTLSPGQYLVVFASGKDGVLGSGELHASFAISAGGEYLALVAADGVTIVDEFSPEFPGQFQDVSYGVAMAPSNVTATLVAEGAIGAAWAPTSSVYDSTWTSVEFDDAAFNYVGPTGFGYENSPGAATNYVDEIRTNVPSGTESLYLRVEFALDDLVGIDELTLGMRYDDGFVAYLNGVRIAEANAPEAVQWNSRAVASHADGLAESYLSFDVSAAIPHLKAGANVLAIHALNVRQSSDMLSSPILTATSAEIVFPEKLGYFENPTPGYANGVNFSGFLDRPAMSASHGFYDAPQSIVLSTSVPDALIVYTTDGSAPTVDANLNIVNGSAYAAPIFVGATTTIRALAVREDYKPSAMSAATYVFLDDVLDQSPQGQIPVGWPASGVNGQAMDYGMDPDILALYGEEAVKESLLSLPSISISTDLANLFNPQTGIFVNAVFDGRDWERPASVELLNPDGTLGFSVNAGLRIRGGYSRNDFNPKHAFRFYFRGEYGDSRLEFPLFGDEGPDEFDVVDLRTAQNYSWSSEGNVQNTFVREVFGRDLQRDMGEPYTRSRYYHLYLDGQYWGVFQTQERVEEFYAETYFGGDAADYDIVKHGLNDGGGTLVNEGNDVAWRRLFDLAQAMADNPTANADNYYTMQGLNADGTRNPELPVLLDVDNVVHYAMVLFFTGGFDSGISRFLGDNEANNWYGVYNRVAADQGFQFFIHDNEHALGTDGSVHGSTYIDRTGPFNNGNQSNFRYFNPQYLHQDLLVHPAYRQRFNEIAEELFSTGGAMTPEANIARMSERVAQVEPAIIAESARWGDSRVGVPRNQSDWQAEIDWLLGTYFNVRTPTVLMQLARDNLHSPTPKLSLAPGDYPAGTLLELTRELPGTIYYSLDGVTDPRLEDDSINPSPEVQIYSTPIALAGNQTILARFRFSRGGWSALVEASYSVGNAGDYNVDGVVDGLDFLEWQRTFGAGASPPGSGADGDANGTVDSADLLVWEHAFAAPSSADFLLAGSPLATQLDASEEPAGEMESPQEPLADKGFVMSLTLSDTDGAPAADSARGMSVDPAPPIVREEHDAATPLDLPARVAIEQARTHTRNRGRRDDAYAAAYA
;
A
#
# COMPACT_ATOMS: atom_id res chain seq x y z
N MET A 1 -56.95 -6.67 95.71
CA MET A 1 -56.42 -7.39 96.91
C MET A 1 -54.96 -7.77 96.65
N ARG A 2 -54.11 -7.88 97.69
CA ARG A 2 -52.80 -8.61 97.77
C ARG A 2 -51.79 -8.48 96.59
N LYS A 3 -50.48 -8.21 96.77
CA LYS A 3 -49.66 -7.79 97.93
C LYS A 3 -48.20 -7.49 97.43
N SER A 4 -47.49 -6.49 98.00
CA SER A 4 -46.02 -6.22 97.90
C SER A 4 -45.40 -5.99 96.49
N LEU A 5 -44.66 -4.90 96.17
CA LEU A 5 -43.39 -4.34 96.73
C LEU A 5 -42.13 -5.17 96.37
N PRO A 6 -40.92 -4.59 96.17
CA PRO A 6 -40.47 -3.22 96.52
C PRO A 6 -39.56 -2.44 95.51
N ARG A 7 -39.29 -1.17 95.86
CA ARG A 7 -38.05 -0.34 95.63
C ARG A 7 -37.54 -0.01 94.21
N ARG A 8 -37.27 1.30 94.01
CA ARG A 8 -36.39 1.86 92.97
C ARG A 8 -34.92 1.79 93.41
N SER A 9 -34.01 1.58 92.46
CA SER A 9 -32.58 1.93 92.54
C SER A 9 -32.12 2.38 91.15
N SER A 10 -31.29 3.42 91.06
CA SER A 10 -30.84 3.98 89.78
C SER A 10 -29.67 3.20 89.20
N GLN A 11 -29.86 2.64 88.01
CA GLN A 11 -28.78 2.34 87.08
C GLN A 11 -28.94 3.23 85.84
N ARG A 12 -27.83 3.62 85.22
CA ARG A 12 -27.85 4.38 83.96
C ARG A 12 -28.38 3.47 82.86
N LEU A 13 -29.35 3.96 82.09
CA LEU A 13 -29.67 3.37 80.80
C LEU A 13 -28.48 3.65 79.87
N LEU A 14 -27.71 2.61 79.55
CA LEU A 14 -26.99 2.58 78.29
C LEU A 14 -28.06 2.47 77.20
N LYS A 15 -28.15 3.49 76.34
CA LYS A 15 -28.71 3.29 75.00
C LYS A 15 -27.72 2.39 74.26
N CYS A 16 -28.12 1.15 73.99
CA CYS A 16 -27.64 0.51 72.77
C CYS A 16 -28.51 1.07 71.65
N GLU A 17 -27.98 2.04 70.92
CA GLU A 17 -28.49 2.33 69.58
C GLU A 17 -27.97 1.22 68.64
N ARG A 18 -28.78 0.86 67.64
CA ARG A 18 -28.51 -0.24 66.73
C ARG A 18 -28.37 0.35 65.33
N LEU A 19 -27.12 0.59 64.94
CA LEU A 19 -26.70 1.02 63.60
C LEU A 19 -26.26 -0.22 62.78
N GLU A 20 -25.67 0.01 61.61
CA GLU A 20 -24.94 -0.95 60.75
C GLU A 20 -25.75 -2.09 60.11
N SER A 21 -26.97 -2.41 60.56
CA SER A 21 -27.84 -3.44 59.94
C SER A 21 -28.50 -2.99 58.61
N ARG A 22 -27.87 -2.10 57.84
CA ARG A 22 -28.37 -1.58 56.55
C ARG A 22 -27.27 -1.34 55.51
N GLU A 23 -26.12 -0.78 55.89
CA GLU A 23 -24.97 -0.63 54.97
C GLU A 23 -24.46 -2.02 54.55
N LEU A 24 -24.39 -2.95 55.50
CA LEU A 24 -24.07 -4.38 55.34
C LEU A 24 -25.12 -5.19 54.52
N LEU A 25 -26.04 -4.51 53.84
CA LEU A 25 -27.06 -5.08 52.94
C LEU A 25 -27.10 -4.41 51.57
N ALA A 26 -26.28 -3.37 51.33
CA ALA A 26 -26.15 -2.69 50.03
C ALA A 26 -24.86 -3.10 49.32
N VAL A 27 -23.76 -3.32 50.06
CA VAL A 27 -22.47 -3.74 49.50
C VAL A 27 -22.54 -5.15 48.86
N THR A 28 -23.45 -6.03 49.31
CA THR A 28 -23.61 -7.41 48.80
C THR A 28 -24.12 -7.52 47.37
N ASP A 29 -24.60 -6.41 46.81
CA ASP A 29 -25.17 -6.35 45.47
C ASP A 29 -24.17 -5.73 44.46
N LEU A 30 -22.94 -5.45 44.90
CA LEU A 30 -21.82 -5.21 43.99
C LEU A 30 -21.37 -6.50 43.30
N ARG A 31 -20.76 -6.38 42.13
CA ARG A 31 -20.10 -7.44 41.36
C ARG A 31 -18.84 -6.95 40.70
N ILE A 32 -17.87 -7.83 40.49
CA ILE A 32 -16.81 -7.63 39.50
C ILE A 32 -17.37 -8.14 38.16
N THR A 33 -17.82 -7.23 37.31
CA THR A 33 -18.47 -7.56 36.04
C THR A 33 -17.48 -7.93 34.96
N GLU A 34 -16.38 -7.19 34.84
CA GLU A 34 -15.38 -7.36 33.78
C GLU A 34 -13.98 -7.09 34.34
N PHE A 35 -12.94 -7.75 33.82
CA PHE A 35 -11.55 -7.35 34.02
C PHE A 35 -10.69 -7.79 32.83
N LEU A 36 -9.53 -7.15 32.66
CA LEU A 36 -8.60 -7.44 31.58
C LEU A 36 -7.16 -7.36 32.10
N ALA A 37 -6.37 -8.42 31.86
CA ALA A 37 -5.04 -8.65 32.44
C ALA A 37 -3.91 -8.77 31.40
N SER A 38 -4.13 -8.24 30.19
CA SER A 38 -3.15 -8.27 29.09
C SER A 38 -3.47 -7.17 28.06
N ASN A 39 -3.38 -5.92 28.50
CA ASN A 39 -3.79 -4.73 27.75
C ASN A 39 -2.66 -4.16 26.88
N ALA A 40 -2.89 -4.01 25.57
CA ALA A 40 -1.94 -3.42 24.62
C ALA A 40 -2.55 -2.35 23.72
N ASN A 41 -3.81 -2.53 23.32
CA ASN A 41 -4.54 -1.62 22.42
C ASN A 41 -5.84 -1.07 23.03
N GLY A 42 -6.26 -1.58 24.20
CA GLY A 42 -7.47 -1.18 24.90
C GLY A 42 -7.36 0.11 25.71
N LEU A 43 -8.04 0.14 26.85
CA LEU A 43 -8.17 1.32 27.71
C LEU A 43 -6.80 1.84 28.19
N ARG A 44 -6.57 3.15 28.06
CA ARG A 44 -5.35 3.83 28.53
C ARG A 44 -5.62 4.63 29.80
N ASP A 45 -4.59 4.78 30.63
CA ASP A 45 -4.62 5.68 31.79
C ASP A 45 -4.12 7.10 31.44
N VAL A 46 -4.19 8.02 32.41
CA VAL A 46 -3.79 9.43 32.25
C VAL A 46 -2.34 9.67 31.80
N ASP A 47 -1.43 8.71 32.02
CA ASP A 47 -0.04 8.79 31.55
C ASP A 47 0.11 8.27 30.09
N GLY A 48 -0.93 7.63 29.54
CA GLY A 48 -0.96 7.02 28.20
C GLY A 48 -0.61 5.52 28.18
N ASP A 49 -0.26 4.95 29.34
CA ASP A 49 0.02 3.53 29.53
C ASP A 49 -1.24 2.68 29.27
N THR A 50 -1.07 1.39 28.94
CA THR A 50 -2.15 0.38 28.89
C THR A 50 -2.03 -0.61 30.06
N PRO A 51 -2.38 -0.21 31.30
CA PRO A 51 -2.37 -1.12 32.44
C PRO A 51 -3.57 -2.09 32.43
N ASP A 52 -3.49 -3.14 33.24
CA ASP A 52 -4.63 -4.00 33.54
C ASP A 52 -5.74 -3.21 34.25
N TRP A 53 -6.99 -3.71 34.20
CA TRP A 53 -8.11 -3.06 34.86
C TRP A 53 -9.20 -4.03 35.33
N ILE A 54 -9.96 -3.58 36.32
CA ILE A 54 -11.06 -4.28 36.99
C ILE A 54 -12.27 -3.36 36.96
N GLU A 55 -13.42 -3.85 36.52
CA GLU A 55 -14.70 -3.16 36.59
C GLU A 55 -15.56 -3.70 37.73
N ILE A 56 -16.17 -2.79 38.49
CA ILE A 56 -17.18 -3.10 39.50
C ILE A 56 -18.51 -2.46 39.12
N TYR A 57 -19.57 -3.28 39.08
CA TYR A 57 -20.96 -2.86 38.86
C TYR A 57 -21.77 -2.91 40.15
N ASN A 58 -22.70 -1.98 40.33
CA ASN A 58 -23.71 -2.02 41.40
C ASN A 58 -25.05 -2.54 40.86
N ALA A 59 -25.32 -3.84 41.07
CA ALA A 59 -26.59 -4.49 40.74
C ALA A 59 -27.70 -4.24 41.78
N GLY A 60 -27.40 -3.48 42.84
CA GLY A 60 -28.33 -3.12 43.90
C GLY A 60 -29.28 -1.98 43.50
N VAL A 61 -30.22 -1.66 44.41
CA VAL A 61 -31.22 -0.58 44.22
C VAL A 61 -30.98 0.67 45.08
N ASP A 62 -29.93 0.65 45.90
CA ASP A 62 -29.45 1.77 46.73
C ASP A 62 -27.98 2.09 46.32
N ALA A 63 -27.57 3.36 46.47
CA ALA A 63 -26.18 3.76 46.17
C ALA A 63 -25.22 3.30 47.29
N VAL A 64 -24.03 2.84 46.91
CA VAL A 64 -23.01 2.27 47.81
C VAL A 64 -21.85 3.23 47.99
N ASP A 65 -21.49 3.54 49.24
CA ASP A 65 -20.22 4.21 49.58
C ASP A 65 -19.10 3.16 49.56
N MET A 66 -18.08 3.37 48.72
CA MET A 66 -16.97 2.43 48.57
C MET A 66 -15.89 2.65 49.64
N ALA A 67 -15.99 3.67 50.48
CA ALA A 67 -14.94 4.03 51.45
C ALA A 67 -14.56 2.87 52.38
N GLY A 68 -13.34 2.35 52.20
CA GLY A 68 -12.80 1.25 53.01
C GLY A 68 -13.12 -0.16 52.49
N VAL A 69 -13.88 -0.31 51.41
CA VAL A 69 -13.97 -1.57 50.64
C VAL A 69 -12.56 -1.92 50.10
N HIS A 70 -12.28 -3.20 49.84
CA HIS A 70 -10.97 -3.66 49.38
C HIS A 70 -11.04 -4.40 48.04
N LEU A 71 -9.96 -4.34 47.27
CA LEU A 71 -9.65 -5.28 46.18
C LEU A 71 -8.40 -6.08 46.55
N THR A 72 -8.32 -7.33 46.09
CA THR A 72 -7.13 -8.15 46.21
C THR A 72 -7.01 -9.19 45.09
N ASP A 73 -5.76 -9.44 44.69
CA ASP A 73 -5.26 -10.59 43.91
C ASP A 73 -4.74 -11.74 44.81
N ASP A 74 -4.76 -11.57 46.14
CA ASP A 74 -4.21 -12.52 47.11
C ASP A 74 -5.24 -12.94 48.18
N ALA A 75 -5.57 -14.23 48.20
CA ALA A 75 -6.52 -14.83 49.13
C ALA A 75 -6.02 -14.90 50.59
N ASP A 76 -4.70 -14.82 50.85
CA ASP A 76 -4.13 -14.68 52.18
C ASP A 76 -4.07 -13.19 52.63
N GLU A 77 -4.31 -12.21 51.74
CA GLU A 77 -4.32 -10.76 52.02
C GLU A 77 -5.62 -10.06 51.56
N LEU A 78 -6.76 -10.40 52.16
CA LEU A 78 -8.11 -9.87 51.84
C LEU A 78 -8.34 -8.34 52.03
N SER A 79 -7.29 -7.56 52.29
CA SER A 79 -7.37 -6.09 52.45
C SER A 79 -6.22 -5.36 51.75
N LYS A 80 -5.62 -5.98 50.72
CA LYS A 80 -4.38 -5.57 50.05
C LYS A 80 -4.41 -4.15 49.49
N TRP A 81 -5.43 -3.83 48.70
CA TRP A 81 -5.73 -2.46 48.29
C TRP A 81 -7.06 -1.98 48.90
N THR A 82 -7.20 -0.68 49.18
CA THR A 82 -8.37 -0.13 49.88
C THR A 82 -8.92 1.10 49.17
N PHE A 83 -10.21 1.09 48.86
CA PHE A 83 -10.90 2.21 48.19
C PHE A 83 -10.84 3.50 49.02
N PRO A 84 -10.47 4.64 48.40
CA PRO A 84 -10.39 5.92 49.08
C PRO A 84 -11.78 6.49 49.41
N ALA A 85 -11.85 7.29 50.47
CA ALA A 85 -13.10 7.91 50.90
C ALA A 85 -13.58 8.98 49.90
N GLY A 86 -14.87 8.91 49.53
CA GLY A 86 -15.50 9.84 48.58
C GLY A 86 -15.87 9.19 47.23
N VAL A 87 -15.52 7.93 47.00
CA VAL A 87 -16.03 7.13 45.88
C VAL A 87 -17.41 6.57 46.25
N THR A 88 -18.40 6.76 45.39
CA THR A 88 -19.78 6.27 45.61
C THR A 88 -20.34 5.75 44.29
N LEU A 89 -20.96 4.57 44.33
CA LEU A 89 -21.46 3.86 43.16
C LEU A 89 -22.99 3.78 43.20
N SER A 90 -23.64 4.46 42.25
CA SER A 90 -25.11 4.50 42.14
C SER A 90 -25.67 3.16 41.64
N PRO A 91 -26.96 2.86 41.83
CA PRO A 91 -27.61 1.71 41.18
C PRO A 91 -27.40 1.75 39.66
N GLY A 92 -27.00 0.62 39.06
CA GLY A 92 -26.75 0.55 37.61
C GLY A 92 -25.52 1.33 37.12
N GLN A 93 -24.57 1.65 38.02
CA GLN A 93 -23.34 2.38 37.69
C GLN A 93 -22.13 1.44 37.78
N TYR A 94 -21.19 1.63 36.85
CA TYR A 94 -19.90 0.95 36.77
C TYR A 94 -18.76 1.80 37.35
N LEU A 95 -17.68 1.14 37.76
CA LEU A 95 -16.45 1.74 38.28
C LEU A 95 -15.24 0.94 37.81
N VAL A 96 -14.44 1.53 36.92
CA VAL A 96 -13.15 0.95 36.50
C VAL A 96 -12.05 1.35 37.50
N VAL A 97 -11.18 0.39 37.84
CA VAL A 97 -9.97 0.55 38.65
C VAL A 97 -8.79 -0.05 37.88
N PHE A 98 -7.74 0.74 37.65
CA PHE A 98 -6.53 0.28 36.98
C PHE A 98 -5.65 -0.54 37.92
N ALA A 99 -5.51 -1.83 37.65
CA ALA A 99 -4.53 -2.70 38.29
C ALA A 99 -3.14 -2.47 37.68
N SER A 100 -2.54 -1.36 38.07
CA SER A 100 -1.30 -0.81 37.49
C SER A 100 -0.11 -0.82 38.44
N GLY A 101 -0.31 -1.21 39.70
CA GLY A 101 0.67 -1.06 40.78
C GLY A 101 0.99 0.40 41.18
N LYS A 102 0.34 1.41 40.56
CA LYS A 102 0.60 2.84 40.83
C LYS A 102 0.10 3.32 42.21
N ASP A 103 -0.76 2.55 42.89
CA ASP A 103 -1.31 2.74 44.26
C ASP A 103 -1.80 4.16 44.60
N GLY A 104 -3.05 4.48 44.22
CA GLY A 104 -3.72 5.68 44.72
C GLY A 104 -4.80 6.23 43.80
N VAL A 105 -4.87 7.58 43.76
CA VAL A 105 -5.75 8.33 42.86
C VAL A 105 -4.88 9.32 42.08
N LEU A 106 -4.90 9.25 40.74
CA LEU A 106 -4.13 10.16 39.90
C LEU A 106 -4.86 11.49 39.66
N GLY A 107 -4.18 12.44 39.01
CA GLY A 107 -4.63 13.85 38.90
C GLY A 107 -5.96 14.07 38.16
N SER A 108 -6.38 13.08 37.36
CA SER A 108 -7.67 13.00 36.66
C SER A 108 -8.82 12.52 37.54
N GLY A 109 -8.53 11.81 38.63
CA GLY A 109 -9.51 11.08 39.46
C GLY A 109 -9.53 9.56 39.26
N GLU A 110 -8.72 9.03 38.33
CA GLU A 110 -8.56 7.59 38.12
C GLU A 110 -8.07 6.85 39.37
N LEU A 111 -8.63 5.66 39.60
CA LEU A 111 -8.29 4.78 40.72
C LEU A 111 -7.25 3.75 40.28
N HIS A 112 -6.14 3.67 41.00
CA HIS A 112 -5.06 2.72 40.71
C HIS A 112 -4.80 1.80 41.90
N ALA A 113 -4.91 0.50 41.68
CA ALA A 113 -4.59 -0.51 42.69
C ALA A 113 -3.08 -0.60 42.97
N SER A 114 -2.73 -1.19 44.11
CA SER A 114 -1.34 -1.46 44.52
C SER A 114 -0.75 -2.74 43.92
N PHE A 115 -1.44 -3.35 42.95
CA PHE A 115 -1.06 -4.57 42.24
C PHE A 115 -1.43 -4.45 40.75
N ALA A 116 -0.97 -5.41 39.95
CA ALA A 116 -1.30 -5.65 38.54
C ALA A 116 -1.69 -7.13 38.39
N ILE A 117 -2.37 -7.52 37.31
CA ILE A 117 -3.07 -8.82 37.23
C ILE A 117 -2.26 -9.84 36.43
N SER A 118 -2.17 -11.07 36.94
CA SER A 118 -1.56 -12.19 36.23
C SER A 118 -2.40 -12.63 35.03
N ALA A 119 -1.90 -12.32 33.82
CA ALA A 119 -2.37 -12.93 32.56
C ALA A 119 -2.38 -14.48 32.59
N GLY A 120 -1.61 -15.11 33.50
CA GLY A 120 -1.61 -16.56 33.69
C GLY A 120 -2.80 -17.13 34.46
N GLY A 121 -3.64 -16.27 35.05
CA GLY A 121 -4.63 -16.65 36.07
C GLY A 121 -4.08 -16.49 37.49
N GLU A 122 -4.92 -15.98 38.40
CA GLU A 122 -4.70 -15.90 39.86
C GLU A 122 -6.04 -15.64 40.59
N TYR A 123 -6.02 -15.39 41.89
CA TYR A 123 -7.23 -15.02 42.65
C TYR A 123 -7.65 -13.58 42.32
N LEU A 124 -8.94 -13.27 42.40
CA LEU A 124 -9.42 -11.88 42.35
C LEU A 124 -10.68 -11.74 43.20
N ALA A 125 -10.72 -10.79 44.14
CA ALA A 125 -11.90 -10.58 44.98
C ALA A 125 -12.16 -9.10 45.37
N LEU A 126 -13.45 -8.81 45.51
CA LEU A 126 -13.97 -7.60 46.14
C LEU A 126 -14.37 -7.96 47.59
N VAL A 127 -13.87 -7.21 48.57
CA VAL A 127 -14.05 -7.51 50.01
C VAL A 127 -14.63 -6.29 50.73
N ALA A 128 -15.63 -6.51 51.57
CA ALA A 128 -16.30 -5.44 52.30
C ALA A 128 -15.37 -4.75 53.31
N ALA A 129 -15.75 -3.55 53.76
CA ALA A 129 -14.97 -2.71 54.67
C ALA A 129 -14.76 -3.25 56.11
N ASP A 130 -15.06 -4.53 56.36
CA ASP A 130 -14.63 -5.27 57.55
C ASP A 130 -13.33 -6.06 57.34
N GLY A 131 -12.83 -6.12 56.10
CA GLY A 131 -11.61 -6.84 55.70
C GLY A 131 -11.71 -8.37 55.74
N VAL A 132 -12.93 -8.93 55.85
CA VAL A 132 -13.15 -10.38 56.01
C VAL A 132 -14.39 -10.93 55.28
N THR A 133 -15.36 -10.09 54.94
CA THR A 133 -16.57 -10.51 54.20
C THR A 133 -16.34 -10.32 52.71
N ILE A 134 -16.10 -11.42 52.00
CA ILE A 134 -16.09 -11.45 50.53
C ILE A 134 -17.45 -10.95 50.01
N VAL A 135 -17.40 -10.05 49.04
CA VAL A 135 -18.56 -9.50 48.33
C VAL A 135 -18.74 -10.25 47.01
N ASP A 136 -17.65 -10.43 46.28
CA ASP A 136 -17.56 -11.19 45.04
C ASP A 136 -16.14 -11.76 44.86
N GLU A 137 -15.97 -12.94 44.24
CA GLU A 137 -14.66 -13.59 44.06
C GLU A 137 -14.56 -14.53 42.86
N PHE A 138 -13.41 -14.48 42.17
CA PHE A 138 -12.94 -15.50 41.24
C PHE A 138 -12.01 -16.46 41.98
N SER A 139 -12.56 -17.62 42.36
CA SER A 139 -11.98 -18.48 43.41
C SER A 139 -11.93 -19.96 42.97
N PRO A 140 -10.78 -20.66 43.13
CA PRO A 140 -9.53 -20.20 43.73
C PRO A 140 -8.69 -19.31 42.81
N GLU A 141 -8.93 -19.36 41.50
CA GLU A 141 -8.25 -18.57 40.48
C GLU A 141 -9.16 -18.38 39.24
N PHE A 142 -9.05 -17.25 38.54
CA PHE A 142 -9.62 -17.08 37.20
C PHE A 142 -8.68 -17.71 36.13
N PRO A 143 -9.18 -18.07 34.93
CA PRO A 143 -8.36 -18.77 33.93
C PRO A 143 -7.37 -17.82 33.23
N GLY A 144 -6.31 -18.38 32.63
CA GLY A 144 -5.35 -17.60 31.83
C GLY A 144 -6.02 -16.78 30.71
N GLN A 145 -5.56 -15.55 30.54
CA GLN A 145 -6.17 -14.51 29.72
C GLN A 145 -5.53 -14.42 28.33
N PHE A 146 -6.21 -13.75 27.40
CA PHE A 146 -5.71 -13.45 26.05
C PHE A 146 -5.47 -11.94 25.92
N GLN A 147 -4.63 -11.53 24.98
CA GLN A 147 -4.31 -10.11 24.74
C GLN A 147 -5.55 -9.35 24.23
N ASP A 148 -5.79 -8.16 24.79
CA ASP A 148 -6.93 -7.28 24.48
C ASP A 148 -8.33 -7.96 24.59
N VAL A 149 -8.43 -9.07 25.32
CA VAL A 149 -9.65 -9.84 25.61
C VAL A 149 -9.88 -9.84 27.12
N SER A 150 -11.09 -9.50 27.55
CA SER A 150 -11.49 -9.45 28.95
C SER A 150 -12.18 -10.74 29.41
N TYR A 151 -12.41 -10.87 30.72
CA TYR A 151 -13.15 -11.97 31.33
C TYR A 151 -14.11 -11.46 32.42
N GLY A 152 -15.27 -12.11 32.55
CA GLY A 152 -16.26 -11.73 33.56
C GLY A 152 -17.67 -12.28 33.35
N VAL A 153 -18.65 -11.57 33.91
CA VAL A 153 -20.06 -11.98 34.03
C VAL A 153 -20.89 -11.44 32.87
N ALA A 154 -21.56 -12.33 32.11
CA ALA A 154 -22.44 -11.91 31.02
C ALA A 154 -23.63 -11.07 31.51
N MET A 155 -23.92 -10.00 30.78
CA MET A 155 -25.12 -9.17 30.97
C MET A 155 -26.03 -9.30 29.73
N ALA A 156 -27.26 -8.81 29.84
CA ALA A 156 -28.22 -8.81 28.74
C ALA A 156 -29.10 -7.55 28.78
N PRO A 157 -29.52 -7.01 27.61
CA PRO A 157 -30.42 -5.87 27.56
C PRO A 157 -31.69 -6.09 28.38
N SER A 158 -32.01 -5.12 29.24
CA SER A 158 -33.24 -5.07 30.01
C SER A 158 -34.42 -4.69 29.11
N ASN A 159 -35.61 -4.61 29.71
CA ASN A 159 -36.80 -4.09 29.01
C ASN A 159 -36.95 -2.56 29.21
N VAL A 160 -35.87 -1.85 29.59
CA VAL A 160 -35.86 -0.42 29.91
C VAL A 160 -35.05 0.35 28.87
N THR A 161 -35.75 0.77 27.80
CA THR A 161 -35.21 1.61 26.73
C THR A 161 -35.66 3.07 26.90
N ALA A 162 -34.71 4.00 26.83
CA ALA A 162 -34.91 5.44 26.75
C ALA A 162 -34.73 5.93 25.30
N THR A 163 -35.56 6.86 24.85
CA THR A 163 -35.38 7.52 23.54
C THR A 163 -34.64 8.84 23.74
N LEU A 164 -33.39 8.90 23.26
CA LEU A 164 -32.52 10.08 23.35
C LEU A 164 -32.83 11.08 22.24
N VAL A 165 -33.02 10.59 21.02
CA VAL A 165 -33.51 11.35 19.85
C VAL A 165 -34.78 10.68 19.35
N ALA A 166 -35.91 11.37 19.43
CA ALA A 166 -37.21 10.85 19.02
C ALA A 166 -37.54 11.19 17.55
N GLU A 167 -38.44 10.42 16.94
CA GLU A 167 -38.94 10.73 15.60
C GLU A 167 -39.66 12.10 15.58
N GLY A 168 -39.19 13.03 14.76
CA GLY A 168 -39.66 14.40 14.75
C GLY A 168 -39.06 15.29 15.86
N ALA A 169 -37.94 14.87 16.48
CA ALA A 169 -37.09 15.78 17.25
C ALA A 169 -36.70 17.00 16.40
N ILE A 170 -36.51 18.16 17.02
CA ILE A 170 -36.16 19.37 16.27
C ILE A 170 -34.67 19.32 15.91
N GLY A 171 -34.39 19.32 14.61
CA GLY A 171 -33.05 19.50 14.07
C GLY A 171 -32.88 20.84 13.36
N ALA A 172 -31.63 21.22 13.17
CA ALA A 172 -31.20 22.27 12.27
C ALA A 172 -30.41 21.62 11.11
N ALA A 173 -30.61 22.09 9.89
CA ALA A 173 -29.93 21.55 8.71
C ALA A 173 -29.48 22.62 7.72
N TRP A 174 -28.45 22.29 6.95
CA TRP A 174 -27.82 23.12 5.93
C TRP A 174 -27.58 22.29 4.68
N ALA A 175 -28.08 22.76 3.53
CA ALA A 175 -27.68 22.24 2.23
C ALA A 175 -26.37 22.98 1.86
N PRO A 176 -25.21 22.29 1.86
CA PRO A 176 -23.93 22.96 1.90
C PRO A 176 -23.54 23.58 0.55
N THR A 177 -22.74 24.65 0.60
CA THR A 177 -22.31 25.42 -0.58
C THR A 177 -20.79 25.63 -0.68
N SER A 178 -20.03 25.10 0.27
CA SER A 178 -18.56 25.17 0.37
C SER A 178 -18.07 24.31 1.53
N SER A 179 -16.80 23.87 1.50
CA SER A 179 -16.16 23.03 2.52
C SER A 179 -15.86 23.72 3.87
N VAL A 180 -16.57 24.82 4.19
CA VAL A 180 -16.20 25.76 5.25
C VAL A 180 -16.46 25.24 6.67
N TYR A 181 -17.25 24.18 6.82
CA TYR A 181 -17.61 23.61 8.12
C TYR A 181 -17.24 22.13 8.28
N ASP A 182 -16.74 21.47 7.24
CA ASP A 182 -16.62 20.00 7.12
C ASP A 182 -15.85 19.36 8.29
N SER A 183 -14.80 20.03 8.78
CA SER A 183 -13.98 19.62 9.93
C SER A 183 -14.52 20.03 11.31
N THR A 184 -15.72 20.60 11.40
CA THR A 184 -16.26 21.19 12.65
C THR A 184 -17.76 20.96 12.90
N TRP A 185 -18.59 20.81 11.87
CA TRP A 185 -20.06 20.83 11.98
C TRP A 185 -20.68 19.69 12.80
N THR A 186 -19.93 18.59 12.98
CA THR A 186 -20.31 17.42 13.78
C THR A 186 -20.08 17.61 15.29
N SER A 187 -19.30 18.62 15.69
CA SER A 187 -18.93 18.87 17.08
C SER A 187 -20.07 19.47 17.92
N VAL A 188 -20.08 19.19 19.22
CA VAL A 188 -21.00 19.82 20.19
C VAL A 188 -20.82 21.35 20.23
N GLU A 189 -19.60 21.85 20.08
CA GLU A 189 -19.27 23.28 20.24
C GLU A 189 -19.54 24.14 18.99
N PHE A 190 -20.15 23.57 17.95
CA PHE A 190 -20.37 24.24 16.66
C PHE A 190 -21.62 25.15 16.68
N ASP A 191 -21.45 26.41 16.30
CA ASP A 191 -22.54 27.39 16.14
C ASP A 191 -23.29 27.16 14.82
N ASP A 192 -24.43 26.47 14.89
CA ASP A 192 -25.28 26.17 13.73
C ASP A 192 -26.24 27.30 13.33
N ALA A 193 -26.02 28.55 13.76
CA ALA A 193 -26.81 29.71 13.30
C ALA A 193 -26.79 29.94 11.76
N ALA A 194 -25.92 29.26 11.02
CA ALA A 194 -25.91 29.20 9.55
C ALA A 194 -26.88 28.16 8.96
N PHE A 195 -27.36 27.19 9.74
CA PHE A 195 -28.19 26.07 9.32
C PHE A 195 -29.65 26.53 9.17
N ASN A 196 -30.04 26.84 7.93
CA ASN A 196 -31.22 27.63 7.62
C ASN A 196 -32.52 26.81 7.43
N TYR A 197 -32.47 25.48 7.56
CA TYR A 197 -33.62 24.59 7.57
C TYR A 197 -33.82 24.04 8.99
N VAL A 198 -34.79 24.57 9.75
CA VAL A 198 -35.01 24.17 11.15
C VAL A 198 -36.43 23.62 11.31
N GLY A 199 -36.55 22.41 11.88
CA GLY A 199 -37.82 21.71 12.02
C GLY A 199 -37.68 20.26 12.49
N PRO A 200 -38.79 19.50 12.56
CA PRO A 200 -38.76 18.08 12.96
C PRO A 200 -37.93 17.21 12.00
N THR A 201 -37.26 16.19 12.53
CA THR A 201 -36.61 15.12 11.73
C THR A 201 -37.60 14.42 10.78
N GLY A 202 -37.07 13.89 9.68
CA GLY A 202 -37.82 13.77 8.42
C GLY A 202 -37.48 14.95 7.49
N PHE A 203 -36.18 15.22 7.29
CA PHE A 203 -35.70 16.22 6.34
C PHE A 203 -35.66 15.62 4.95
N GLY A 204 -36.20 16.31 3.93
CA GLY A 204 -36.29 15.72 2.60
C GLY A 204 -37.03 16.53 1.55
N TYR A 205 -37.17 15.96 0.36
CA TYR A 205 -38.02 16.47 -0.73
C TYR A 205 -38.65 15.31 -1.51
N GLU A 206 -39.68 15.61 -2.31
CA GLU A 206 -40.47 14.61 -3.04
C GLU A 206 -40.99 15.23 -4.34
N ASN A 207 -40.62 14.68 -5.50
CA ASN A 207 -41.09 15.16 -6.82
C ASN A 207 -42.09 14.20 -7.50
N SER A 208 -42.27 12.99 -6.97
CA SER A 208 -43.10 11.89 -7.47
C SER A 208 -44.23 11.46 -6.50
N PRO A 209 -45.00 12.38 -5.85
CA PRO A 209 -45.98 12.09 -4.77
C PRO A 209 -47.27 11.37 -5.25
N GLY A 210 -47.08 10.20 -5.84
CA GLY A 210 -48.08 9.35 -6.48
C GLY A 210 -47.49 8.08 -7.09
N ALA A 211 -46.21 7.80 -6.85
CA ALA A 211 -45.59 6.49 -7.03
C ALA A 211 -46.16 5.46 -6.01
N ALA A 212 -45.74 4.19 -6.11
CA ALA A 212 -46.23 3.12 -5.23
C ALA A 212 -45.62 3.18 -3.81
N THR A 213 -44.45 3.80 -3.73
CA THR A 213 -43.58 4.11 -2.59
C THR A 213 -43.19 5.59 -2.77
N ASN A 214 -43.17 6.38 -1.70
CA ASN A 214 -42.94 7.85 -1.73
C ASN A 214 -42.87 8.43 -0.32
N TYR A 215 -42.09 9.49 -0.08
CA TYR A 215 -41.78 9.99 1.27
C TYR A 215 -42.73 11.09 1.77
N VAL A 216 -43.95 11.20 1.23
CA VAL A 216 -44.90 12.29 1.55
C VAL A 216 -45.34 12.31 3.02
N ASP A 217 -45.51 11.14 3.65
CA ASP A 217 -45.93 11.04 5.06
C ASP A 217 -44.72 11.07 6.04
N GLU A 218 -43.52 10.75 5.54
CA GLU A 218 -42.23 10.75 6.25
C GLU A 218 -41.58 12.14 6.32
N ILE A 219 -41.69 12.97 5.28
CA ILE A 219 -41.06 14.30 5.23
C ILE A 219 -41.81 15.30 6.12
N ARG A 220 -41.17 15.70 7.21
CA ARG A 220 -41.66 16.71 8.19
C ARG A 220 -41.02 18.08 8.00
N THR A 221 -39.81 18.15 7.43
CA THR A 221 -39.11 19.40 7.09
C THR A 221 -38.63 19.37 5.64
N ASN A 222 -39.14 20.29 4.82
CA ASN A 222 -38.81 20.34 3.39
C ASN A 222 -37.47 21.03 3.14
N VAL A 223 -36.58 20.39 2.40
CA VAL A 223 -35.37 20.98 1.79
C VAL A 223 -35.61 21.22 0.28
N PRO A 224 -34.72 21.93 -0.44
CA PRO A 224 -34.90 22.16 -1.88
C PRO A 224 -34.88 20.86 -2.70
N SER A 225 -35.77 20.76 -3.69
CA SER A 225 -35.71 19.67 -4.69
C SER A 225 -34.37 19.70 -5.45
N GLY A 226 -33.74 18.54 -5.60
CA GLY A 226 -32.38 18.41 -6.13
C GLY A 226 -31.27 18.68 -5.12
N THR A 227 -31.55 18.56 -3.81
CA THR A 227 -30.50 18.52 -2.77
C THR A 227 -29.75 17.19 -2.86
N GLU A 228 -28.46 17.23 -3.18
CA GLU A 228 -27.62 16.02 -3.34
C GLU A 228 -26.81 15.70 -2.06
N SER A 229 -26.78 16.62 -1.10
CA SER A 229 -26.05 16.57 0.17
C SER A 229 -26.74 17.47 1.20
N LEU A 230 -26.85 17.02 2.46
CA LEU A 230 -27.44 17.80 3.54
C LEU A 230 -26.73 17.50 4.88
N TYR A 231 -26.25 18.53 5.56
CA TYR A 231 -25.79 18.44 6.95
C TYR A 231 -26.99 18.69 7.87
N LEU A 232 -27.33 17.72 8.73
CA LEU A 232 -28.39 17.78 9.74
C LEU A 232 -27.77 17.62 11.14
N ARG A 233 -28.14 18.49 12.09
CA ARG A 233 -27.80 18.40 13.51
C ARG A 233 -29.08 18.24 14.32
N VAL A 234 -29.07 17.34 15.30
CA VAL A 234 -30.15 17.14 16.27
C VAL A 234 -29.56 17.15 17.66
N GLU A 235 -29.77 18.25 18.39
CA GLU A 235 -29.30 18.40 19.76
C GLU A 235 -30.19 17.64 20.75
N PHE A 236 -29.56 17.00 21.73
CA PHE A 236 -30.25 16.37 22.86
C PHE A 236 -29.44 16.57 24.15
N ALA A 237 -30.07 16.30 25.29
CA ALA A 237 -29.43 16.45 26.60
C ALA A 237 -29.67 15.22 27.47
N LEU A 238 -28.64 14.86 28.25
CA LEU A 238 -28.66 13.78 29.22
C LEU A 238 -28.45 14.38 30.62
N ASP A 239 -29.24 13.95 31.62
CA ASP A 239 -29.06 14.38 33.00
C ASP A 239 -27.78 13.75 33.61
N ASP A 240 -27.54 12.47 33.30
CA ASP A 240 -26.31 11.71 33.54
C ASP A 240 -26.17 10.57 32.51
N LEU A 241 -25.20 9.66 32.66
CA LEU A 241 -24.94 8.52 31.76
C LEU A 241 -25.27 7.15 32.40
N VAL A 242 -25.97 7.10 33.53
CA VAL A 242 -26.16 5.86 34.30
C VAL A 242 -27.17 4.94 33.61
N GLY A 243 -26.79 3.68 33.40
CA GLY A 243 -27.64 2.70 32.68
C GLY A 243 -27.81 2.99 31.19
N ILE A 244 -26.80 3.58 30.53
CA ILE A 244 -26.68 3.58 29.07
C ILE A 244 -25.67 2.50 28.72
N ASP A 245 -26.17 1.31 28.40
CA ASP A 245 -25.37 0.09 28.20
C ASP A 245 -25.35 -0.34 26.71
N GLU A 246 -26.49 -0.20 26.04
CA GLU A 246 -26.66 -0.43 24.61
C GLU A 246 -27.16 0.88 23.97
N LEU A 247 -26.66 1.22 22.78
CA LEU A 247 -27.07 2.40 22.02
C LEU A 247 -27.41 2.02 20.57
N THR A 248 -28.66 2.26 20.16
CA THR A 248 -29.15 1.93 18.81
C THR A 248 -29.51 3.21 18.05
N LEU A 249 -28.95 3.36 16.85
CA LEU A 249 -29.36 4.34 15.86
C LEU A 249 -30.39 3.71 14.92
N GLY A 250 -31.63 4.21 14.94
CA GLY A 250 -32.62 3.92 13.91
C GLY A 250 -32.54 4.98 12.81
N MET A 251 -32.32 4.59 11.56
CA MET A 251 -32.38 5.50 10.41
C MET A 251 -33.46 5.10 9.41
N ARG A 252 -34.30 6.07 9.03
CA ARG A 252 -34.92 6.13 7.70
C ARG A 252 -34.09 7.09 6.85
N TYR A 253 -33.61 6.61 5.71
CA TYR A 253 -32.83 7.39 4.76
C TYR A 253 -33.19 6.98 3.33
N ASP A 254 -33.12 7.94 2.41
CA ASP A 254 -33.19 7.70 0.96
C ASP A 254 -31.88 7.04 0.49
N ASP A 255 -31.10 7.62 -0.43
CA ASP A 255 -29.97 6.89 -1.00
C ASP A 255 -28.87 6.55 0.00
N GLY A 256 -28.43 7.47 0.88
CA GLY A 256 -27.36 7.19 1.85
C GLY A 256 -27.21 8.19 2.99
N PHE A 257 -26.35 7.87 3.95
CA PHE A 257 -26.00 8.77 5.06
C PHE A 257 -24.65 8.41 5.72
N VAL A 258 -24.09 9.37 6.48
CA VAL A 258 -23.12 9.13 7.56
C VAL A 258 -23.62 9.79 8.83
N ALA A 259 -23.59 9.07 9.95
CA ALA A 259 -23.98 9.55 11.27
C ALA A 259 -22.75 9.78 12.16
N TYR A 260 -22.82 10.82 12.97
CA TYR A 260 -21.81 11.21 13.94
C TYR A 260 -22.45 11.54 15.29
N LEU A 261 -21.79 11.17 16.38
CA LEU A 261 -22.16 11.54 17.75
C LEU A 261 -21.05 12.41 18.34
N ASN A 262 -21.40 13.64 18.70
CA ASN A 262 -20.49 14.61 19.35
C ASN A 262 -19.16 14.93 18.60
N GLY A 263 -19.03 14.48 17.35
CA GLY A 263 -17.84 14.62 16.51
C GLY A 263 -17.38 13.29 15.88
N VAL A 264 -17.63 12.16 16.55
CA VAL A 264 -17.15 10.83 16.14
C VAL A 264 -18.15 10.15 15.21
N ARG A 265 -17.68 9.54 14.11
CA ARG A 265 -18.51 8.78 13.16
C ARG A 265 -18.98 7.46 13.80
N ILE A 266 -20.28 7.18 13.74
CA ILE A 266 -20.91 6.04 14.45
C ILE A 266 -21.55 5.00 13.52
N ALA A 267 -22.03 5.40 12.34
CA ALA A 267 -22.71 4.53 11.40
C ALA A 267 -22.79 5.19 10.01
N GLU A 268 -23.00 4.41 8.96
CA GLU A 268 -23.20 4.90 7.60
C GLU A 268 -23.95 3.88 6.73
N ALA A 269 -24.45 4.32 5.58
CA ALA A 269 -24.91 3.46 4.50
C ALA A 269 -24.78 4.19 3.16
N ASN A 270 -24.33 3.48 2.11
CA ASN A 270 -24.10 4.02 0.76
C ASN A 270 -23.24 5.31 0.71
N ALA A 271 -22.41 5.55 1.71
CA ALA A 271 -21.50 6.70 1.75
C ALA A 271 -20.22 6.43 0.95
N PRO A 272 -19.54 7.48 0.44
CA PRO A 272 -18.21 7.35 -0.15
C PRO A 272 -17.16 7.19 0.96
N GLU A 273 -16.06 6.50 0.62
CA GLU A 273 -14.91 6.19 1.50
C GLU A 273 -14.43 7.47 2.23
N ALA A 274 -14.10 8.52 1.46
CA ALA A 274 -13.89 9.89 1.94
C ALA A 274 -15.12 10.79 1.69
N VAL A 275 -15.49 11.59 2.69
CA VAL A 275 -16.75 12.36 2.71
C VAL A 275 -16.48 13.87 2.86
N GLN A 276 -17.04 14.66 1.94
CA GLN A 276 -16.90 16.11 1.86
C GLN A 276 -18.29 16.76 1.72
N TRP A 277 -18.41 18.07 1.93
CA TRP A 277 -19.68 18.80 1.80
C TRP A 277 -20.48 18.51 0.51
N ASN A 278 -19.82 18.28 -0.62
CA ASN A 278 -20.46 17.97 -1.91
C ASN A 278 -20.49 16.47 -2.29
N SER A 279 -20.21 15.58 -1.32
CA SER A 279 -20.36 14.13 -1.49
C SER A 279 -21.81 13.74 -1.79
N ARG A 280 -21.96 12.53 -2.33
CA ARG A 280 -23.19 11.92 -2.83
C ARG A 280 -23.26 10.49 -2.30
N ALA A 281 -24.43 9.86 -2.38
CA ALA A 281 -24.50 8.42 -2.16
C ALA A 281 -23.80 7.69 -3.33
N VAL A 282 -23.08 6.60 -3.04
CA VAL A 282 -22.35 5.82 -4.06
C VAL A 282 -23.27 4.87 -4.83
N ALA A 283 -24.40 4.50 -4.24
CA ALA A 283 -25.45 3.67 -4.82
C ALA A 283 -26.81 4.21 -4.39
N SER A 284 -27.85 3.87 -5.15
CA SER A 284 -29.22 4.20 -4.78
C SER A 284 -29.79 3.20 -3.78
N HIS A 285 -30.58 3.69 -2.81
CA HIS A 285 -31.40 2.82 -1.96
C HIS A 285 -32.74 2.52 -2.66
N ALA A 286 -33.53 1.60 -2.12
CA ALA A 286 -34.88 1.34 -2.62
C ALA A 286 -35.88 2.04 -1.71
N ASP A 287 -36.76 2.88 -2.27
CA ASP A 287 -37.69 3.74 -1.55
C ASP A 287 -38.65 2.94 -0.64
N GLY A 288 -39.06 1.73 -1.05
CA GLY A 288 -39.81 0.80 -0.20
C GLY A 288 -39.05 0.16 0.97
N LEU A 289 -37.74 0.40 1.09
CA LEU A 289 -36.92 0.11 2.28
C LEU A 289 -36.70 1.37 3.12
N ALA A 290 -36.48 2.52 2.47
CA ALA A 290 -36.35 3.84 3.11
C ALA A 290 -37.59 4.26 3.93
N GLU A 291 -38.77 3.78 3.57
CA GLU A 291 -40.01 3.90 4.35
C GLU A 291 -39.93 3.20 5.73
N SER A 292 -38.93 2.35 6.00
CA SER A 292 -38.74 1.62 7.27
C SER A 292 -37.48 2.02 8.01
N TYR A 293 -37.50 1.97 9.35
CA TYR A 293 -36.30 2.18 10.16
C TYR A 293 -35.37 0.96 10.08
N LEU A 294 -34.20 1.14 9.48
CA LEU A 294 -33.07 0.23 9.66
C LEU A 294 -32.36 0.57 10.98
N SER A 295 -31.96 -0.46 11.73
CA SER A 295 -31.36 -0.32 13.06
C SER A 295 -29.88 -0.66 13.00
N PHE A 296 -29.05 0.24 13.53
CA PHE A 296 -27.60 0.14 13.62
C PHE A 296 -27.23 0.11 15.10
N ASP A 297 -26.48 -0.91 15.52
CA ASP A 297 -25.82 -0.89 16.82
C ASP A 297 -24.69 0.14 16.77
N VAL A 298 -24.70 1.07 17.72
CA VAL A 298 -23.72 2.14 17.89
C VAL A 298 -23.24 2.22 19.34
N SER A 299 -23.32 1.12 20.08
CA SER A 299 -22.93 1.03 21.51
C SER A 299 -21.45 1.36 21.73
N ALA A 300 -20.58 1.11 20.75
CA ALA A 300 -19.19 1.57 20.75
C ALA A 300 -19.02 3.11 20.84
N ALA A 301 -20.07 3.89 20.60
CA ALA A 301 -20.06 5.35 20.70
C ALA A 301 -20.50 5.90 22.06
N ILE A 302 -20.93 5.06 23.01
CA ILE A 302 -21.32 5.49 24.37
C ILE A 302 -20.18 6.25 25.10
N PRO A 303 -18.88 5.89 24.98
CA PRO A 303 -17.75 6.69 25.50
C PRO A 303 -17.68 8.14 25.03
N HIS A 304 -18.40 8.50 23.96
CA HIS A 304 -18.44 9.86 23.42
C HIS A 304 -19.68 10.65 23.87
N LEU A 305 -20.63 10.04 24.58
CA LEU A 305 -21.73 10.74 25.23
C LEU A 305 -21.24 11.63 26.38
N LYS A 306 -22.01 12.68 26.66
CA LYS A 306 -21.71 13.67 27.71
C LYS A 306 -22.93 13.82 28.61
N ALA A 307 -22.73 13.89 29.92
CA ALA A 307 -23.73 14.48 30.80
C ALA A 307 -23.87 15.98 30.44
N GLY A 308 -25.10 16.45 30.23
CA GLY A 308 -25.37 17.74 29.58
C GLY A 308 -25.62 17.60 28.08
N ALA A 309 -25.05 18.51 27.28
CA ALA A 309 -25.38 18.69 25.86
C ALA A 309 -24.66 17.69 24.94
N ASN A 310 -25.42 17.14 23.99
CA ASN A 310 -24.96 16.21 22.95
C ASN A 310 -25.57 16.61 21.59
N VAL A 311 -24.93 16.21 20.50
CA VAL A 311 -25.46 16.34 19.14
C VAL A 311 -25.33 15.02 18.38
N LEU A 312 -26.45 14.57 17.81
CA LEU A 312 -26.46 13.59 16.73
C LEU A 312 -26.44 14.36 15.41
N ALA A 313 -25.35 14.22 14.65
CA ALA A 313 -25.16 14.88 13.37
C ALA A 313 -25.24 13.84 12.23
N ILE A 314 -26.10 14.09 11.24
CA ILE A 314 -26.31 13.21 10.09
C ILE A 314 -25.92 13.98 8.82
N HIS A 315 -24.98 13.45 8.05
CA HIS A 315 -24.74 13.87 6.68
C HIS A 315 -25.61 12.98 5.79
N ALA A 316 -26.76 13.49 5.36
CA ALA A 316 -27.62 12.78 4.43
C ALA A 316 -27.13 12.99 2.99
N LEU A 317 -27.09 11.92 2.22
CA LEU A 317 -26.45 11.83 0.91
C LEU A 317 -27.47 11.34 -0.13
N ASN A 318 -27.44 11.93 -1.31
CA ASN A 318 -28.31 11.57 -2.44
C ASN A 318 -27.48 11.18 -3.67
N VAL A 319 -27.99 10.33 -4.55
CA VAL A 319 -27.40 10.13 -5.87
C VAL A 319 -27.65 11.34 -6.77
N ARG A 320 -26.92 11.41 -7.88
CA ARG A 320 -27.11 12.48 -8.88
C ARG A 320 -28.54 12.45 -9.43
N GLN A 321 -29.28 13.54 -9.24
CA GLN A 321 -30.65 13.73 -9.74
C GLN A 321 -31.70 12.75 -9.17
N SER A 322 -31.57 12.29 -7.91
CA SER A 322 -32.65 11.56 -7.23
C SER A 322 -33.99 12.32 -7.29
N SER A 323 -35.09 11.59 -7.47
CA SER A 323 -36.45 12.14 -7.52
C SER A 323 -36.95 12.65 -6.17
N ASP A 324 -36.28 12.29 -5.08
CA ASP A 324 -36.72 12.50 -3.71
C ASP A 324 -35.49 12.64 -2.78
N MET A 325 -35.71 12.76 -1.48
CA MET A 325 -34.70 12.68 -0.42
C MET A 325 -35.41 12.45 0.92
N LEU A 326 -34.82 11.65 1.80
CA LEU A 326 -35.29 11.45 3.18
C LEU A 326 -34.11 11.29 4.16
N SER A 327 -34.24 11.91 5.33
CA SER A 327 -33.38 11.68 6.49
C SER A 327 -34.17 11.86 7.79
N SER A 328 -34.37 10.77 8.54
CA SER A 328 -35.00 10.76 9.85
C SER A 328 -34.27 9.82 10.81
N PRO A 329 -33.44 10.34 11.73
CA PRO A 329 -32.88 9.56 12.83
C PRO A 329 -33.85 9.37 14.01
N ILE A 330 -33.67 8.24 14.69
CA ILE A 330 -34.05 7.94 16.08
C ILE A 330 -32.77 7.46 16.78
N LEU A 331 -32.56 7.84 18.04
CA LEU A 331 -31.49 7.30 18.88
C LEU A 331 -32.10 6.79 20.19
N THR A 332 -31.87 5.53 20.51
CA THR A 332 -32.36 4.87 21.74
C THR A 332 -31.21 4.28 22.53
N ALA A 333 -31.26 4.44 23.86
CA ALA A 333 -30.38 3.76 24.80
C ALA A 333 -31.16 2.71 25.58
N THR A 334 -30.56 1.55 25.85
CA THR A 334 -31.13 0.51 26.73
C THR A 334 -30.15 0.23 27.85
N SER A 335 -30.66 -0.02 29.06
CA SER A 335 -29.86 -0.50 30.20
C SER A 335 -29.81 -2.02 30.22
N ALA A 336 -28.78 -2.64 30.80
CA ALA A 336 -28.64 -4.09 30.91
C ALA A 336 -28.72 -4.59 32.37
N GLU A 337 -28.99 -5.89 32.52
CA GLU A 337 -28.97 -6.60 33.81
C GLU A 337 -28.07 -7.84 33.71
N ILE A 338 -27.49 -8.27 34.84
CA ILE A 338 -26.71 -9.51 34.93
C ILE A 338 -27.58 -10.73 34.60
N VAL A 339 -27.06 -11.64 33.76
CA VAL A 339 -27.73 -12.88 33.42
C VAL A 339 -27.75 -13.81 34.64
N PHE A 340 -28.94 -14.29 35.04
CA PHE A 340 -29.09 -15.24 36.14
C PHE A 340 -29.57 -16.63 35.66
N PRO A 341 -28.88 -17.73 36.00
CA PRO A 341 -27.65 -17.81 36.79
C PRO A 341 -26.45 -17.17 36.09
N GLU A 342 -25.55 -16.59 36.89
CA GLU A 342 -24.36 -15.87 36.44
C GLU A 342 -23.51 -16.77 35.51
N LYS A 343 -23.24 -16.28 34.29
CA LYS A 343 -22.42 -16.97 33.28
C LYS A 343 -21.06 -16.28 33.16
N LEU A 344 -20.00 -16.97 33.57
CA LEU A 344 -18.62 -16.51 33.42
C LEU A 344 -18.03 -16.91 32.05
N GLY A 345 -17.15 -16.06 31.51
CA GLY A 345 -16.48 -16.29 30.23
C GLY A 345 -15.69 -15.07 29.74
N TYR A 346 -14.99 -15.24 28.64
CA TYR A 346 -14.25 -14.20 27.94
C TYR A 346 -15.16 -13.36 27.05
N PHE A 347 -14.90 -12.06 26.95
CA PHE A 347 -15.48 -11.15 25.96
C PHE A 347 -14.42 -10.78 24.92
N GLU A 348 -14.74 -11.01 23.66
CA GLU A 348 -13.84 -10.76 22.51
C GLU A 348 -13.62 -9.27 22.23
N ASN A 349 -14.57 -8.42 22.67
CA ASN A 349 -14.48 -6.97 22.59
C ASN A 349 -14.77 -6.45 24.01
N PRO A 350 -13.78 -5.92 24.74
CA PRO A 350 -13.98 -5.45 26.12
C PRO A 350 -14.87 -4.19 26.20
N THR A 351 -15.59 -4.03 27.31
CA THR A 351 -16.64 -3.01 27.50
C THR A 351 -16.46 -2.07 28.70
N PRO A 352 -15.23 -1.62 29.06
CA PRO A 352 -14.96 -0.93 30.32
C PRO A 352 -15.82 0.32 30.55
N GLY A 353 -16.67 0.27 31.58
CA GLY A 353 -17.61 1.31 31.99
C GLY A 353 -19.07 1.03 31.61
N TYR A 354 -19.36 -0.12 30.98
CA TYR A 354 -20.64 -0.46 30.35
C TYR A 354 -20.95 -1.96 30.46
N ALA A 355 -22.19 -2.36 30.16
CA ALA A 355 -22.55 -3.76 30.25
C ALA A 355 -21.84 -4.67 29.24
N ASN A 356 -21.32 -5.77 29.78
CA ASN A 356 -20.79 -6.90 29.03
C ASN A 356 -21.79 -7.52 28.03
N GLY A 357 -21.29 -7.84 26.84
CA GLY A 357 -22.03 -8.59 25.82
C GLY A 357 -22.05 -10.11 26.01
N VAL A 358 -22.04 -10.84 24.89
CA VAL A 358 -22.03 -12.33 24.87
C VAL A 358 -20.64 -12.85 25.20
N ASN A 359 -20.52 -13.74 26.19
CA ASN A 359 -19.26 -14.42 26.51
C ASN A 359 -19.17 -15.89 26.07
N PHE A 360 -17.92 -16.31 25.97
CA PHE A 360 -17.49 -17.66 25.65
C PHE A 360 -16.72 -18.27 26.83
N SER A 361 -16.88 -19.56 27.10
CA SER A 361 -16.05 -20.32 28.04
C SER A 361 -14.62 -20.56 27.52
N GLY A 362 -14.29 -20.08 26.32
CA GLY A 362 -12.99 -20.13 25.68
C GLY A 362 -13.09 -20.04 24.15
N PHE A 363 -11.93 -20.06 23.49
CA PHE A 363 -11.78 -20.01 22.04
C PHE A 363 -11.41 -21.39 21.48
N LEU A 364 -11.63 -21.61 20.18
CA LEU A 364 -11.29 -22.86 19.49
C LEU A 364 -10.14 -22.63 18.50
N ASP A 365 -9.06 -23.41 18.64
CA ASP A 365 -7.96 -23.42 17.68
C ASP A 365 -8.44 -23.81 16.28
N ARG A 366 -7.86 -23.15 15.27
CA ARG A 366 -7.96 -23.51 13.84
C ARG A 366 -7.74 -25.03 13.66
N PRO A 367 -8.66 -25.77 13.00
CA PRO A 367 -8.46 -27.18 12.69
C PRO A 367 -7.14 -27.44 11.96
N ALA A 368 -6.20 -28.07 12.65
CA ALA A 368 -4.88 -28.42 12.13
C ALA A 368 -4.97 -29.65 11.22
N MET A 369 -4.37 -29.57 10.04
CA MET A 369 -4.33 -30.64 9.04
C MET A 369 -2.99 -31.38 9.10
N SER A 370 -2.99 -32.71 8.93
CA SER A 370 -1.78 -33.53 9.09
C SER A 370 -0.78 -33.50 7.93
N ALA A 371 -1.09 -32.78 6.85
CA ALA A 371 -0.18 -32.47 5.76
C ALA A 371 -0.44 -31.03 5.34
N SER A 372 0.60 -30.34 4.87
CA SER A 372 0.46 -28.98 4.35
C SER A 372 -0.31 -28.95 3.03
N HIS A 373 -0.87 -27.80 2.71
CA HIS A 373 -1.20 -27.44 1.33
C HIS A 373 0.02 -27.54 0.38
N GLY A 374 -0.22 -27.51 -0.93
CA GLY A 374 0.83 -27.52 -1.95
C GLY A 374 0.62 -28.57 -3.04
N PHE A 375 1.69 -28.88 -3.78
CA PHE A 375 1.68 -29.77 -4.94
C PHE A 375 1.98 -31.22 -4.55
N TYR A 376 1.28 -32.19 -5.16
CA TYR A 376 1.38 -33.60 -4.82
C TYR A 376 1.27 -34.53 -6.06
N ASP A 377 2.24 -35.44 -6.22
CA ASP A 377 2.22 -36.52 -7.23
C ASP A 377 1.51 -37.81 -6.75
N ALA A 378 1.08 -37.85 -5.49
CA ALA A 378 0.57 -39.06 -4.83
C ALA A 378 -0.61 -38.74 -3.89
N PRO A 379 -1.66 -39.58 -3.84
CA PRO A 379 -2.81 -39.36 -2.97
C PRO A 379 -2.45 -39.25 -1.48
N GLN A 380 -3.05 -38.28 -0.81
CA GLN A 380 -2.87 -37.97 0.61
C GLN A 380 -4.04 -38.49 1.46
N SER A 381 -3.80 -38.63 2.77
CA SER A 381 -4.83 -38.95 3.75
C SER A 381 -4.76 -37.98 4.93
N ILE A 382 -5.68 -37.02 4.94
CA ILE A 382 -5.63 -35.84 5.81
C ILE A 382 -6.38 -36.13 7.11
N VAL A 383 -5.68 -36.02 8.23
CA VAL A 383 -6.26 -36.01 9.57
C VAL A 383 -6.50 -34.57 9.97
N LEU A 384 -7.74 -34.25 10.38
CA LEU A 384 -8.08 -32.97 11.02
C LEU A 384 -8.02 -33.13 12.55
N SER A 385 -7.61 -32.09 13.25
CA SER A 385 -7.50 -32.07 14.72
C SER A 385 -7.64 -30.66 15.29
N THR A 386 -8.01 -30.55 16.57
CA THR A 386 -7.96 -29.32 17.37
C THR A 386 -7.51 -29.70 18.78
N SER A 387 -6.93 -28.77 19.54
CA SER A 387 -6.47 -29.04 20.91
C SER A 387 -7.63 -29.30 21.89
N VAL A 388 -8.80 -28.75 21.58
CA VAL A 388 -9.95 -28.67 22.49
C VAL A 388 -10.81 -29.94 22.42
N PRO A 389 -10.95 -30.70 23.52
CA PRO A 389 -11.74 -31.94 23.55
C PRO A 389 -13.23 -31.73 23.22
N ASP A 390 -13.86 -32.76 22.67
CA ASP A 390 -15.30 -32.82 22.37
C ASP A 390 -15.83 -31.72 21.44
N ALA A 391 -14.95 -30.95 20.79
CA ALA A 391 -15.32 -30.02 19.72
C ALA A 391 -15.67 -30.76 18.42
N LEU A 392 -16.71 -30.28 17.74
CA LEU A 392 -17.13 -30.76 16.42
C LEU A 392 -16.30 -30.05 15.35
N ILE A 393 -15.47 -30.80 14.61
CA ILE A 393 -14.86 -30.31 13.38
C ILE A 393 -15.81 -30.60 12.21
N VAL A 394 -16.16 -29.57 11.46
CA VAL A 394 -16.95 -29.63 10.22
C VAL A 394 -16.04 -29.23 9.06
N TYR A 395 -16.10 -29.94 7.94
CA TYR A 395 -15.25 -29.66 6.77
C TYR A 395 -16.00 -29.76 5.43
N THR A 396 -15.46 -29.09 4.42
CA THR A 396 -15.86 -29.16 3.00
C THR A 396 -14.66 -29.61 2.16
N THR A 397 -14.88 -29.93 0.88
CA THR A 397 -13.83 -30.36 -0.06
C THR A 397 -13.97 -29.70 -1.44
N ASP A 398 -14.65 -28.55 -1.50
CA ASP A 398 -15.15 -27.90 -2.72
C ASP A 398 -15.04 -26.35 -2.66
N GLY A 399 -14.18 -25.82 -1.78
CA GLY A 399 -13.99 -24.37 -1.59
C GLY A 399 -15.07 -23.68 -0.73
N SER A 400 -16.27 -24.27 -0.62
CA SER A 400 -17.36 -23.70 0.18
C SER A 400 -17.05 -23.66 1.68
N ALA A 401 -17.68 -22.74 2.42
CA ALA A 401 -17.48 -22.62 3.87
C ALA A 401 -18.29 -23.70 4.64
N PRO A 402 -17.66 -24.55 5.47
CA PRO A 402 -18.38 -25.39 6.42
C PRO A 402 -19.11 -24.50 7.43
N THR A 403 -20.39 -24.78 7.68
CA THR A 403 -21.25 -23.95 8.54
C THR A 403 -22.20 -24.79 9.40
N VAL A 404 -22.59 -24.23 10.56
CA VAL A 404 -23.57 -24.83 11.47
C VAL A 404 -24.64 -23.80 11.85
N ASP A 405 -25.80 -24.27 12.33
CA ASP A 405 -26.79 -23.41 12.97
C ASP A 405 -26.44 -23.12 14.45
N ALA A 406 -27.23 -22.26 15.11
CA ALA A 406 -27.05 -21.92 16.52
C ALA A 406 -27.27 -23.10 17.50
N ASN A 407 -27.68 -24.28 17.03
CA ASN A 407 -27.79 -25.51 17.80
C ASN A 407 -26.69 -26.53 17.41
N LEU A 408 -25.66 -26.08 16.66
CA LEU A 408 -24.55 -26.87 16.12
C LEU A 408 -24.97 -27.96 15.11
N ASN A 409 -26.15 -27.87 14.51
CA ASN A 409 -26.52 -28.72 13.37
C ASN A 409 -25.74 -28.27 12.14
N ILE A 410 -25.14 -29.20 11.41
CA ILE A 410 -24.40 -28.91 10.17
C ILE A 410 -25.37 -28.41 9.08
N VAL A 411 -25.07 -27.22 8.55
CA VAL A 411 -25.79 -26.56 7.46
C VAL A 411 -25.05 -26.77 6.14
N ASN A 412 -23.72 -26.64 6.12
CA ASN A 412 -22.86 -27.01 5.01
C ASN A 412 -21.63 -27.80 5.47
N GLY A 413 -21.14 -28.70 4.61
CA GLY A 413 -20.01 -29.59 4.90
C GLY A 413 -20.39 -30.93 5.56
N SER A 414 -19.42 -31.57 6.19
CA SER A 414 -19.52 -32.89 6.82
C SER A 414 -18.79 -32.93 8.16
N ALA A 415 -19.29 -33.71 9.11
CA ALA A 415 -18.61 -33.95 10.39
C ALA A 415 -17.34 -34.77 10.15
N TYR A 416 -16.21 -34.33 10.69
CA TYR A 416 -14.97 -35.10 10.65
C TYR A 416 -15.04 -36.31 11.58
N ALA A 417 -14.90 -37.52 11.01
CA ALA A 417 -15.00 -38.79 11.74
C ALA A 417 -13.93 -39.83 11.36
N ALA A 418 -13.19 -39.60 10.26
CA ALA A 418 -12.13 -40.45 9.74
C ALA A 418 -11.23 -39.63 8.79
N PRO A 419 -9.98 -40.05 8.53
CA PRO A 419 -9.07 -39.31 7.63
C PRO A 419 -9.68 -39.12 6.23
N ILE A 420 -9.56 -37.90 5.71
CA ILE A 420 -10.08 -37.50 4.40
C ILE A 420 -9.12 -38.02 3.32
N PHE A 421 -9.63 -38.69 2.29
CA PHE A 421 -8.82 -39.13 1.16
C PHE A 421 -8.78 -38.05 0.07
N VAL A 422 -7.58 -37.65 -0.33
CA VAL A 422 -7.33 -36.64 -1.37
C VAL A 422 -6.50 -37.31 -2.47
N GLY A 423 -7.00 -37.36 -3.71
CA GLY A 423 -6.33 -38.05 -4.82
C GLY A 423 -6.49 -37.38 -6.19
N ALA A 424 -6.88 -36.12 -6.17
CA ALA A 424 -7.03 -35.16 -7.27
C ALA A 424 -7.02 -33.76 -6.63
N THR A 425 -7.04 -32.68 -7.42
CA THR A 425 -6.97 -31.31 -6.88
C THR A 425 -8.15 -31.05 -5.96
N THR A 426 -7.88 -30.74 -4.69
CA THR A 426 -8.90 -30.64 -3.64
C THR A 426 -8.60 -29.46 -2.73
N THR A 427 -9.60 -28.60 -2.52
CA THR A 427 -9.56 -27.52 -1.52
C THR A 427 -10.34 -27.97 -0.29
N ILE A 428 -9.66 -28.24 0.82
CA ILE A 428 -10.32 -28.55 2.10
C ILE A 428 -10.45 -27.26 2.91
N ARG A 429 -11.67 -26.95 3.38
CA ARG A 429 -11.89 -25.92 4.41
C ARG A 429 -12.51 -26.56 5.65
N ALA A 430 -12.12 -26.10 6.83
CA ALA A 430 -12.50 -26.72 8.10
C ALA A 430 -12.75 -25.69 9.21
N LEU A 431 -13.79 -25.94 10.00
CA LEU A 431 -14.23 -25.12 11.14
C LEU A 431 -14.38 -26.01 12.38
N ALA A 432 -13.87 -25.58 13.54
CA ALA A 432 -14.19 -26.19 14.82
C ALA A 432 -15.29 -25.40 15.54
N VAL A 433 -16.30 -26.10 16.06
CA VAL A 433 -17.38 -25.53 16.88
C VAL A 433 -17.63 -26.37 18.13
N ARG A 434 -18.06 -25.73 19.23
CA ARG A 434 -18.48 -26.39 20.47
C ARG A 434 -19.44 -25.47 21.22
N GLU A 435 -20.33 -26.06 22.02
CA GLU A 435 -21.24 -25.32 22.88
C GLU A 435 -20.44 -24.44 23.87
N ASP A 436 -20.95 -23.24 24.13
CA ASP A 436 -20.33 -22.17 24.93
C ASP A 436 -18.93 -21.67 24.49
N TYR A 437 -18.38 -22.10 23.36
CA TYR A 437 -17.06 -21.64 22.88
C TYR A 437 -17.18 -20.74 21.64
N LYS A 438 -16.26 -19.78 21.48
CA LYS A 438 -16.13 -19.03 20.22
C LYS A 438 -15.71 -20.02 19.12
N PRO A 439 -16.42 -20.10 17.98
CA PRO A 439 -16.01 -20.90 16.82
C PRO A 439 -14.58 -20.56 16.39
N SER A 440 -13.85 -21.53 15.84
CA SER A 440 -12.52 -21.24 15.30
C SER A 440 -12.61 -20.28 14.12
N ALA A 441 -11.52 -19.56 13.85
CA ALA A 441 -11.29 -19.04 12.50
C ALA A 441 -11.26 -20.21 11.49
N MET A 442 -11.55 -19.92 10.21
CA MET A 442 -11.56 -20.92 9.16
C MET A 442 -10.14 -21.42 8.88
N SER A 443 -9.96 -22.74 8.77
CA SER A 443 -8.73 -23.34 8.21
C SER A 443 -8.94 -23.69 6.74
N ALA A 444 -7.97 -23.39 5.88
CA ALA A 444 -7.95 -23.84 4.49
C ALA A 444 -6.63 -24.54 4.14
N ALA A 445 -6.71 -25.58 3.31
CA ALA A 445 -5.56 -26.21 2.68
C ALA A 445 -5.93 -26.71 1.27
N THR A 446 -5.23 -26.22 0.27
CA THR A 446 -5.38 -26.63 -1.13
C THR A 446 -4.28 -27.60 -1.55
N TYR A 447 -4.68 -28.77 -2.03
CA TYR A 447 -3.80 -29.85 -2.47
C TYR A 447 -3.91 -29.96 -3.99
N VAL A 448 -2.84 -29.65 -4.72
CA VAL A 448 -2.83 -29.53 -6.20
C VAL A 448 -2.18 -30.75 -6.84
N PHE A 449 -2.86 -31.34 -7.83
CA PHE A 449 -2.38 -32.49 -8.60
C PHE A 449 -2.27 -32.08 -10.08
N LEU A 450 -1.06 -31.95 -10.62
CA LEU A 450 -0.88 -31.31 -11.93
C LEU A 450 -1.51 -32.08 -13.10
N ASP A 451 -1.55 -33.42 -13.06
CA ASP A 451 -2.27 -34.22 -14.07
C ASP A 451 -3.76 -33.84 -14.13
N ASP A 452 -4.38 -33.59 -12.98
CA ASP A 452 -5.77 -33.18 -12.84
C ASP A 452 -5.98 -31.70 -13.19
N VAL A 453 -4.94 -30.84 -13.05
CA VAL A 453 -4.94 -29.46 -13.58
C VAL A 453 -4.90 -29.45 -15.11
N LEU A 454 -4.10 -30.33 -15.74
CA LEU A 454 -4.04 -30.45 -17.20
C LEU A 454 -5.36 -30.97 -17.81
N ASP A 455 -6.07 -31.83 -17.10
CA ASP A 455 -7.41 -32.33 -17.47
C ASP A 455 -8.56 -31.36 -17.12
N GLN A 456 -8.29 -30.13 -16.65
CA GLN A 456 -9.32 -29.12 -16.40
C GLN A 456 -9.96 -28.64 -17.72
N SER A 457 -11.22 -29.04 -17.93
CA SER A 457 -12.11 -28.58 -19.01
C SER A 457 -11.51 -28.48 -20.43
N PRO A 458 -10.77 -29.48 -20.95
CA PRO A 458 -10.04 -29.41 -22.23
C PRO A 458 -10.92 -29.37 -23.50
N GLN A 459 -12.25 -29.27 -23.36
CA GLN A 459 -13.21 -28.97 -24.43
C GLN A 459 -14.25 -27.92 -23.97
N GLY A 460 -13.89 -27.03 -23.04
CA GLY A 460 -14.79 -26.01 -22.49
C GLY A 460 -15.91 -26.58 -21.61
N GLN A 461 -15.64 -27.69 -20.91
CA GLN A 461 -16.56 -28.20 -19.88
C GLN A 461 -16.74 -27.15 -18.77
N ILE A 462 -17.90 -27.15 -18.13
CA ILE A 462 -18.17 -26.27 -16.98
C ILE A 462 -17.66 -26.98 -15.72
N PRO A 463 -16.77 -26.37 -14.92
CA PRO A 463 -16.33 -26.94 -13.65
C PRO A 463 -17.49 -27.15 -12.67
N VAL A 464 -17.36 -28.12 -11.76
CA VAL A 464 -18.49 -28.52 -10.89
C VAL A 464 -18.89 -27.37 -9.98
N GLY A 465 -20.14 -26.94 -10.08
CA GLY A 465 -20.70 -25.81 -9.30
C GLY A 465 -20.56 -24.43 -9.95
N TRP A 466 -19.70 -24.29 -10.97
CA TRP A 466 -19.42 -23.00 -11.61
C TRP A 466 -20.50 -22.58 -12.63
N PRO A 467 -20.62 -21.29 -12.97
CA PRO A 467 -21.63 -20.79 -13.90
C PRO A 467 -21.58 -21.44 -15.29
N ALA A 468 -22.71 -22.01 -15.73
CA ALA A 468 -22.86 -22.64 -17.04
C ALA A 468 -22.94 -21.67 -18.23
N SER A 469 -23.06 -20.37 -17.95
CA SER A 469 -23.10 -19.26 -18.90
C SER A 469 -22.76 -17.96 -18.16
N GLY A 470 -22.53 -16.88 -18.90
CA GLY A 470 -22.35 -15.55 -18.30
C GLY A 470 -23.52 -15.13 -17.42
N VAL A 471 -23.19 -14.46 -16.32
CA VAL A 471 -24.13 -13.92 -15.31
C VAL A 471 -23.95 -12.41 -15.30
N ASN A 472 -25.03 -11.65 -15.34
CA ASN A 472 -25.01 -10.17 -15.45
C ASN A 472 -24.18 -9.63 -16.63
N GLY A 473 -24.01 -10.43 -17.70
CA GLY A 473 -23.17 -10.11 -18.86
C GLY A 473 -21.74 -10.67 -18.78
N GLN A 474 -21.25 -10.95 -17.57
CA GLN A 474 -19.87 -11.36 -17.30
C GLN A 474 -19.44 -12.57 -18.15
N ALA A 475 -18.32 -12.43 -18.84
CA ALA A 475 -17.70 -13.49 -19.62
C ALA A 475 -17.20 -14.62 -18.70
N MET A 476 -17.55 -15.85 -19.07
CA MET A 476 -17.13 -17.09 -18.42
C MET A 476 -16.39 -17.95 -19.44
N ASP A 477 -15.24 -18.46 -19.04
CA ASP A 477 -14.22 -19.08 -19.87
C ASP A 477 -13.45 -20.05 -18.94
N TYR A 478 -13.30 -21.32 -19.33
CA TYR A 478 -12.76 -22.38 -18.48
C TYR A 478 -11.92 -23.39 -19.27
N GLY A 479 -10.78 -23.77 -18.70
CA GLY A 479 -10.03 -24.97 -19.05
C GLY A 479 -8.62 -24.73 -19.60
N MET A 480 -7.93 -25.83 -19.87
CA MET A 480 -6.59 -25.86 -20.47
C MET A 480 -6.69 -26.26 -21.95
N ASP A 481 -6.09 -25.46 -22.83
CA ASP A 481 -6.14 -25.64 -24.28
C ASP A 481 -5.33 -26.88 -24.71
N PRO A 482 -5.97 -27.92 -25.25
CA PRO A 482 -5.29 -29.12 -25.71
C PRO A 482 -4.34 -28.89 -26.90
N ASP A 483 -4.50 -27.82 -27.70
CA ASP A 483 -3.56 -27.49 -28.78
C ASP A 483 -2.22 -26.97 -28.21
N ILE A 484 -2.23 -26.31 -27.03
CA ILE A 484 -0.99 -25.92 -26.33
C ILE A 484 -0.32 -27.12 -25.66
N LEU A 485 -1.10 -28.01 -25.02
CA LEU A 485 -0.58 -29.29 -24.51
C LEU A 485 0.03 -30.13 -25.65
N ALA A 486 -0.57 -30.14 -26.84
CA ALA A 486 -0.06 -30.83 -28.02
C ALA A 486 1.17 -30.15 -28.66
N LEU A 487 1.35 -28.84 -28.48
CA LEU A 487 2.47 -28.06 -29.01
C LEU A 487 3.75 -28.22 -28.17
N TYR A 488 3.63 -28.17 -26.84
CA TYR A 488 4.78 -28.22 -25.91
C TYR A 488 4.97 -29.58 -25.22
N GLY A 489 3.89 -30.34 -25.04
CA GLY A 489 3.88 -31.58 -24.25
C GLY A 489 3.58 -31.33 -22.77
N GLU A 490 2.86 -32.27 -22.14
CA GLU A 490 2.35 -32.20 -20.76
C GLU A 490 3.41 -31.75 -19.75
N GLU A 491 4.60 -32.36 -19.76
CA GLU A 491 5.67 -32.04 -18.80
C GLU A 491 6.19 -30.60 -18.92
N ALA A 492 6.25 -30.01 -20.12
CA ALA A 492 6.64 -28.61 -20.28
C ALA A 492 5.55 -27.64 -19.74
N VAL A 493 4.27 -28.05 -19.78
CA VAL A 493 3.18 -27.29 -19.14
C VAL A 493 3.25 -27.45 -17.61
N LYS A 494 3.64 -28.63 -17.08
CA LYS A 494 3.88 -28.85 -15.64
C LYS A 494 5.07 -28.04 -15.12
N GLU A 495 6.19 -28.04 -15.83
CA GLU A 495 7.36 -27.19 -15.53
C GLU A 495 6.96 -25.71 -15.52
N SER A 496 6.09 -25.28 -16.44
CA SER A 496 5.54 -23.92 -16.46
C SER A 496 4.63 -23.62 -15.25
N LEU A 497 3.74 -24.55 -14.88
CA LEU A 497 2.87 -24.46 -13.68
C LEU A 497 3.64 -24.50 -12.35
N LEU A 498 4.86 -25.05 -12.33
CA LEU A 498 5.75 -25.07 -11.16
C LEU A 498 6.81 -23.97 -11.17
N SER A 499 6.83 -23.10 -12.19
CA SER A 499 7.89 -22.09 -12.34
C SER A 499 7.73 -20.84 -11.48
N LEU A 500 6.55 -20.64 -10.89
CA LEU A 500 6.24 -19.57 -9.95
C LEU A 500 5.55 -20.15 -8.71
N PRO A 501 5.67 -19.52 -7.53
CA PRO A 501 4.78 -19.78 -6.41
C PRO A 501 3.32 -19.51 -6.80
N SER A 502 2.38 -20.21 -6.17
CA SER A 502 0.95 -20.08 -6.46
C SER A 502 0.20 -19.44 -5.31
N ILE A 503 -0.61 -18.44 -5.59
CA ILE A 503 -1.69 -18.05 -4.68
C ILE A 503 -2.89 -18.98 -4.93
N SER A 504 -3.49 -19.51 -3.86
CA SER A 504 -4.81 -20.13 -3.92
C SER A 504 -5.81 -19.28 -3.16
N ILE A 505 -7.00 -19.09 -3.73
CA ILE A 505 -8.13 -18.43 -3.09
C ILE A 505 -9.26 -19.44 -2.98
N SER A 506 -9.77 -19.64 -1.76
CA SER A 506 -10.88 -20.54 -1.45
C SER A 506 -12.09 -19.75 -0.92
N THR A 507 -13.26 -19.90 -1.55
CA THR A 507 -14.45 -19.11 -1.22
C THR A 507 -15.75 -19.85 -1.56
N ASP A 508 -16.88 -19.39 -1.02
CA ASP A 508 -18.17 -19.83 -1.56
C ASP A 508 -18.32 -19.29 -2.99
N LEU A 509 -18.60 -20.14 -3.97
CA LEU A 509 -18.83 -19.70 -5.37
C LEU A 509 -19.95 -18.64 -5.49
N ALA A 510 -20.85 -18.55 -4.51
CA ALA A 510 -21.82 -17.46 -4.39
C ALA A 510 -21.16 -16.08 -4.21
N ASN A 511 -20.07 -15.98 -3.45
CA ASN A 511 -19.32 -14.74 -3.24
C ASN A 511 -18.74 -14.18 -4.54
N LEU A 512 -18.46 -15.04 -5.53
CA LEU A 512 -17.99 -14.64 -6.86
C LEU A 512 -19.16 -14.45 -7.84
N PHE A 513 -20.10 -15.39 -7.89
CA PHE A 513 -21.02 -15.58 -9.01
C PHE A 513 -22.52 -15.42 -8.70
N ASN A 514 -22.91 -15.07 -7.47
CA ASN A 514 -24.31 -14.76 -7.17
C ASN A 514 -24.77 -13.51 -7.94
N PRO A 515 -25.91 -13.51 -8.67
CA PRO A 515 -26.31 -12.38 -9.51
C PRO A 515 -26.60 -11.07 -8.74
N GLN A 516 -26.87 -11.11 -7.43
CA GLN A 516 -27.14 -9.93 -6.60
C GLN A 516 -25.93 -9.49 -5.77
N THR A 517 -25.05 -10.40 -5.36
CA THR A 517 -24.01 -10.16 -4.35
C THR A 517 -22.62 -10.65 -4.73
N GLY A 518 -22.49 -11.41 -5.83
CA GLY A 518 -21.24 -12.00 -6.28
C GLY A 518 -20.33 -10.96 -6.92
N ILE A 519 -19.11 -10.80 -6.40
CA ILE A 519 -18.20 -9.71 -6.75
C ILE A 519 -17.65 -9.83 -8.17
N PHE A 520 -17.49 -11.05 -8.69
CA PHE A 520 -16.91 -11.30 -10.00
C PHE A 520 -17.92 -10.96 -11.11
N VAL A 521 -19.21 -11.20 -10.88
CA VAL A 521 -20.30 -10.89 -11.83
C VAL A 521 -20.90 -9.51 -11.64
N ASN A 522 -20.42 -8.75 -10.65
CA ASN A 522 -20.80 -7.38 -10.33
C ASN A 522 -19.55 -6.51 -10.15
N ALA A 523 -18.51 -6.76 -10.95
CA ALA A 523 -17.16 -6.24 -10.77
C ALA A 523 -17.05 -4.71 -10.69
N VAL A 524 -18.04 -3.95 -11.18
CA VAL A 524 -18.05 -2.48 -11.20
C VAL A 524 -18.28 -1.82 -9.84
N PHE A 525 -18.85 -2.52 -8.85
CA PHE A 525 -19.09 -1.96 -7.52
C PHE A 525 -17.84 -2.01 -6.63
N ASP A 526 -17.84 -1.22 -5.56
CA ASP A 526 -16.75 -1.05 -4.60
C ASP A 526 -17.31 -0.71 -3.20
N GLY A 527 -16.45 -0.27 -2.27
CA GLY A 527 -16.81 -0.11 -0.86
C GLY A 527 -16.90 -1.43 -0.07
N ARG A 528 -17.35 -1.32 1.18
CA ARG A 528 -17.37 -2.39 2.18
C ARG A 528 -18.39 -3.49 1.87
N ASP A 529 -19.57 -3.11 1.39
CA ASP A 529 -20.69 -4.02 1.07
C ASP A 529 -20.39 -4.98 -0.09
N TRP A 530 -19.27 -4.78 -0.78
CA TRP A 530 -18.77 -5.63 -1.87
C TRP A 530 -17.53 -6.45 -1.49
N GLU A 531 -17.16 -6.50 -0.21
CA GLU A 531 -16.11 -7.36 0.36
C GLU A 531 -16.67 -8.73 0.76
N ARG A 532 -15.94 -9.82 0.48
CA ARG A 532 -16.43 -11.20 0.72
C ARG A 532 -15.40 -12.05 1.45
N PRO A 533 -15.81 -12.93 2.39
CA PRO A 533 -14.87 -13.79 3.10
C PRO A 533 -14.24 -14.83 2.16
N ALA A 534 -12.90 -14.88 2.16
CA ALA A 534 -12.11 -15.90 1.48
C ALA A 534 -10.98 -16.40 2.40
N SER A 535 -10.50 -17.60 2.12
CA SER A 535 -9.22 -18.08 2.64
C SER A 535 -8.18 -17.97 1.53
N VAL A 536 -6.97 -17.53 1.85
CA VAL A 536 -5.89 -17.25 0.89
C VAL A 536 -4.63 -17.98 1.32
N GLU A 537 -4.00 -18.67 0.37
CA GLU A 537 -2.87 -19.56 0.62
C GLU A 537 -1.71 -19.24 -0.35
N LEU A 538 -0.46 -19.33 0.12
CA LEU A 538 0.73 -19.34 -0.74
C LEU A 538 1.32 -20.76 -0.80
N LEU A 539 1.37 -21.32 -2.00
CA LEU A 539 1.84 -22.67 -2.30
C LEU A 539 3.18 -22.60 -3.05
N ASN A 540 4.28 -23.05 -2.43
CA ASN A 540 5.58 -23.04 -3.08
C ASN A 540 5.87 -24.39 -3.79
N PRO A 541 6.27 -24.37 -5.08
CA PRO A 541 6.66 -25.57 -5.87
C PRO A 541 7.74 -26.45 -5.26
N ASP A 542 8.61 -25.91 -4.40
CA ASP A 542 9.69 -26.64 -3.72
C ASP A 542 9.24 -27.32 -2.40
N GLY A 543 7.99 -27.14 -1.99
CA GLY A 543 7.43 -27.68 -0.75
C GLY A 543 7.79 -26.88 0.52
N THR A 544 8.40 -25.70 0.40
CA THR A 544 8.52 -24.76 1.53
C THR A 544 7.16 -24.19 1.93
N LEU A 545 6.96 -23.92 3.22
CA LEU A 545 5.69 -23.37 3.72
C LEU A 545 5.53 -21.91 3.28
N GLY A 546 4.38 -21.59 2.69
CA GLY A 546 3.90 -20.21 2.59
C GLY A 546 2.99 -19.86 3.76
N PHE A 547 2.11 -18.87 3.56
CA PHE A 547 1.06 -18.51 4.51
C PHE A 547 -0.28 -19.20 4.20
N SER A 548 -1.14 -19.33 5.21
CA SER A 548 -2.58 -19.65 5.06
C SER A 548 -3.36 -18.73 6.00
N VAL A 549 -4.12 -17.80 5.42
CA VAL A 549 -4.72 -16.63 6.09
C VAL A 549 -6.18 -16.50 5.63
N ASN A 550 -7.02 -15.80 6.40
CA ASN A 550 -8.36 -15.41 5.93
C ASN A 550 -8.40 -13.92 5.63
N ALA A 551 -9.14 -13.53 4.59
CA ALA A 551 -9.15 -12.15 4.09
C ALA A 551 -10.51 -11.76 3.49
N GLY A 552 -10.76 -10.45 3.46
CA GLY A 552 -11.79 -9.82 2.67
C GLY A 552 -11.36 -9.73 1.21
N LEU A 553 -12.15 -10.31 0.32
CA LEU A 553 -11.89 -10.38 -1.11
C LEU A 553 -12.73 -9.34 -1.87
N ARG A 554 -12.09 -8.51 -2.71
CA ARG A 554 -12.75 -7.58 -3.65
C ARG A 554 -12.15 -7.71 -5.05
N ILE A 555 -12.91 -7.29 -6.07
CA ILE A 555 -12.38 -7.06 -7.42
C ILE A 555 -11.76 -5.65 -7.50
N ARG A 556 -10.63 -5.48 -8.19
CA ARG A 556 -9.95 -4.18 -8.36
C ARG A 556 -9.73 -3.76 -9.82
N GLY A 557 -9.64 -2.44 -10.02
CA GLY A 557 -9.22 -1.80 -11.27
C GLY A 557 -10.23 -0.82 -11.86
N GLY A 558 -9.89 -0.24 -13.02
CA GLY A 558 -10.80 0.57 -13.82
C GLY A 558 -11.39 -0.25 -14.97
N TYR A 559 -10.81 -0.08 -16.16
CA TYR A 559 -11.23 -0.74 -17.41
C TYR A 559 -11.27 -2.28 -17.33
N SER A 560 -10.47 -2.89 -16.47
CA SER A 560 -10.40 -4.36 -16.29
C SER A 560 -11.65 -5.01 -15.69
N ARG A 561 -12.57 -4.20 -15.14
CA ARG A 561 -13.81 -4.63 -14.47
C ARG A 561 -15.03 -4.70 -15.41
N ASN A 562 -14.83 -4.47 -16.72
CA ASN A 562 -15.89 -4.63 -17.71
C ASN A 562 -16.28 -6.10 -17.90
N ASP A 563 -17.58 -6.32 -18.12
CA ASP A 563 -18.23 -7.63 -18.25
C ASP A 563 -17.58 -8.56 -19.29
N PHE A 564 -17.06 -8.01 -20.40
CA PHE A 564 -16.46 -8.81 -21.45
C PHE A 564 -15.16 -9.51 -21.00
N ASN A 565 -14.43 -9.03 -19.99
CA ASN A 565 -13.13 -9.57 -19.57
C ASN A 565 -13.30 -10.77 -18.60
N PRO A 566 -12.92 -12.00 -18.97
CA PRO A 566 -13.06 -13.17 -18.10
C PRO A 566 -11.98 -13.27 -17.00
N LYS A 567 -10.93 -12.42 -17.02
CA LYS A 567 -9.82 -12.46 -16.05
C LYS A 567 -9.72 -11.13 -15.28
N HIS A 568 -10.50 -11.01 -14.20
CA HIS A 568 -10.40 -9.88 -13.27
C HIS A 568 -9.18 -9.99 -12.34
N ALA A 569 -8.85 -8.87 -11.68
CA ALA A 569 -7.84 -8.78 -10.64
C ALA A 569 -8.49 -8.65 -9.26
N PHE A 570 -7.83 -9.19 -8.24
CA PHE A 570 -8.35 -9.27 -6.87
C PHE A 570 -7.61 -8.32 -5.93
N ARG A 571 -8.23 -8.05 -4.78
CA ARG A 571 -7.60 -7.42 -3.62
C ARG A 571 -7.93 -8.22 -2.38
N PHE A 572 -6.94 -8.35 -1.51
CA PHE A 572 -7.07 -8.88 -0.16
C PHE A 572 -7.03 -7.73 0.86
N TYR A 573 -7.97 -7.75 1.79
CA TYR A 573 -7.96 -6.96 3.02
C TYR A 573 -7.84 -7.91 4.20
N PHE A 574 -6.83 -7.71 5.05
CA PHE A 574 -6.65 -8.50 6.26
C PHE A 574 -7.31 -7.75 7.42
N ARG A 575 -8.17 -8.45 8.17
CA ARG A 575 -9.12 -7.88 9.15
C ARG A 575 -9.57 -8.97 10.12
N GLY A 576 -9.61 -8.66 11.41
CA GLY A 576 -9.95 -9.63 12.47
C GLY A 576 -11.34 -10.29 12.32
N GLU A 577 -12.28 -9.66 11.62
CA GLU A 577 -13.60 -10.24 11.32
C GLU A 577 -13.54 -11.52 10.48
N TYR A 578 -12.50 -11.68 9.65
CA TYR A 578 -12.29 -12.85 8.79
C TYR A 578 -11.35 -13.87 9.42
N GLY A 579 -10.44 -13.41 10.28
CA GLY A 579 -9.45 -14.23 10.98
C GLY A 579 -8.31 -13.38 11.53
N ASP A 580 -7.25 -13.24 10.72
CA ASP A 580 -6.06 -12.47 11.10
C ASP A 580 -6.25 -11.00 10.72
N SER A 581 -5.82 -10.08 11.60
CA SER A 581 -5.89 -8.64 11.35
C SER A 581 -4.92 -8.16 10.28
N ARG A 582 -3.80 -8.87 10.08
CA ARG A 582 -2.77 -8.59 9.08
C ARG A 582 -2.28 -9.87 8.43
N LEU A 583 -1.69 -9.75 7.24
CA LEU A 583 -0.82 -10.79 6.68
C LEU A 583 0.58 -10.62 7.27
N GLU A 584 0.90 -11.38 8.32
CA GLU A 584 2.27 -11.54 8.83
C GLU A 584 3.06 -12.47 7.91
N PHE A 585 3.63 -11.93 6.82
CA PHE A 585 4.49 -12.68 5.91
C PHE A 585 5.42 -11.74 5.11
N PRO A 586 6.72 -12.04 4.97
CA PRO A 586 7.70 -11.25 4.20
C PRO A 586 7.47 -11.39 2.68
N LEU A 587 6.38 -10.84 2.16
CA LEU A 587 5.91 -11.01 0.78
C LEU A 587 6.92 -10.54 -0.26
N PHE A 588 7.75 -9.55 0.09
CA PHE A 588 8.84 -9.04 -0.73
C PHE A 588 10.24 -9.43 -0.21
N GLY A 589 10.34 -10.14 0.92
CA GLY A 589 11.61 -10.31 1.65
C GLY A 589 12.23 -8.97 2.03
N ASP A 590 13.56 -8.94 2.18
CA ASP A 590 14.41 -7.78 2.54
C ASP A 590 14.18 -6.49 1.70
N GLU A 591 13.40 -6.55 0.62
CA GLU A 591 13.01 -5.38 -0.19
C GLU A 591 11.92 -4.53 0.49
N GLY A 592 11.04 -5.11 1.33
CA GLY A 592 9.84 -4.49 1.93
C GLY A 592 9.52 -5.01 3.34
N PRO A 593 8.31 -4.76 3.88
CA PRO A 593 7.94 -5.14 5.25
C PRO A 593 7.54 -6.62 5.39
N ASP A 594 7.49 -7.05 6.65
CA ASP A 594 7.05 -8.38 7.07
C ASP A 594 5.54 -8.49 7.34
N GLU A 595 4.80 -7.37 7.30
CA GLU A 595 3.34 -7.33 7.55
C GLU A 595 2.58 -6.44 6.54
N PHE A 596 1.31 -6.78 6.28
CA PHE A 596 0.41 -6.03 5.37
C PHE A 596 -1.05 -6.05 5.82
N ASP A 597 -1.72 -4.89 5.81
CA ASP A 597 -3.19 -4.77 5.97
C ASP A 597 -3.95 -4.98 4.64
N VAL A 598 -3.34 -4.61 3.50
CA VAL A 598 -3.97 -4.66 2.17
C VAL A 598 -2.95 -5.05 1.08
N VAL A 599 -3.32 -5.99 0.20
CA VAL A 599 -2.49 -6.37 -0.97
C VAL A 599 -3.36 -6.48 -2.24
N ASP A 600 -2.95 -5.82 -3.33
CA ASP A 600 -3.55 -6.02 -4.66
C ASP A 600 -2.91 -7.21 -5.38
N LEU A 601 -3.73 -8.08 -5.99
CA LEU A 601 -3.32 -9.18 -6.86
C LEU A 601 -3.78 -8.89 -8.31
N ARG A 602 -2.88 -8.23 -9.06
CA ARG A 602 -3.05 -7.75 -10.43
C ARG A 602 -2.75 -8.85 -11.46
N THR A 603 -3.26 -8.69 -12.68
CA THR A 603 -2.87 -9.47 -13.88
C THR A 603 -2.55 -8.46 -14.99
N ALA A 604 -1.95 -8.89 -16.11
CA ALA A 604 -2.07 -8.13 -17.36
C ALA A 604 -3.55 -7.89 -17.68
N GLN A 605 -3.92 -6.66 -18.05
CA GLN A 605 -5.31 -6.23 -18.20
C GLN A 605 -5.59 -5.80 -19.63
N ASN A 606 -5.12 -4.62 -20.02
CA ASN A 606 -5.01 -4.26 -21.44
C ASN A 606 -3.90 -5.06 -22.11
N TYR A 607 -4.03 -5.26 -23.43
CA TYR A 607 -3.16 -6.11 -24.26
C TYR A 607 -3.11 -7.60 -23.87
N SER A 608 -3.85 -8.04 -22.84
CA SER A 608 -3.85 -9.42 -22.37
C SER A 608 -4.49 -10.39 -23.37
N TRP A 609 -4.14 -11.68 -23.26
CA TRP A 609 -4.72 -12.74 -24.09
C TRP A 609 -6.19 -13.01 -23.73
N SER A 610 -6.49 -13.09 -22.42
CA SER A 610 -7.85 -13.22 -21.88
C SER A 610 -8.80 -12.07 -22.27
N SER A 611 -8.35 -10.82 -22.22
CA SER A 611 -9.22 -9.67 -22.49
C SER A 611 -9.26 -9.27 -23.97
N GLU A 612 -8.12 -9.31 -24.69
CA GLU A 612 -7.98 -8.71 -26.02
C GLU A 612 -7.39 -9.64 -27.11
N GLY A 613 -6.69 -10.72 -26.75
CA GLY A 613 -6.04 -11.63 -27.72
C GLY A 613 -4.80 -11.06 -28.41
N ASN A 614 -4.21 -10.01 -27.82
CA ASN A 614 -3.17 -9.19 -28.44
C ASN A 614 -1.76 -9.81 -28.33
N VAL A 615 -0.94 -9.64 -29.38
CA VAL A 615 0.48 -10.09 -29.37
C VAL A 615 1.32 -9.26 -28.39
N GLN A 616 0.85 -8.07 -28.03
CA GLN A 616 1.52 -7.16 -27.14
C GLN A 616 1.47 -7.59 -25.66
N ASN A 617 0.82 -8.69 -25.27
CA ASN A 617 0.86 -9.16 -23.88
C ASN A 617 2.29 -9.48 -23.45
N THR A 618 2.79 -8.89 -22.35
CA THR A 618 4.14 -9.19 -21.83
C THR A 618 4.26 -9.30 -20.31
N PHE A 619 3.24 -8.95 -19.51
CA PHE A 619 3.26 -8.84 -18.03
C PHE A 619 4.29 -7.86 -17.40
N VAL A 620 5.32 -7.43 -18.13
CA VAL A 620 6.47 -6.69 -17.55
C VAL A 620 6.42 -5.17 -17.69
N ARG A 621 5.58 -4.59 -18.57
CA ARG A 621 5.64 -3.14 -18.88
C ARG A 621 5.26 -2.21 -17.72
N GLU A 622 4.22 -2.56 -16.98
CA GLU A 622 3.75 -1.74 -15.84
C GLU A 622 4.76 -1.80 -14.70
N VAL A 623 5.31 -3.00 -14.41
CA VAL A 623 6.35 -3.21 -13.40
C VAL A 623 7.65 -2.48 -13.78
N PHE A 624 8.06 -2.52 -15.05
CA PHE A 624 9.25 -1.81 -15.53
C PHE A 624 9.22 -0.30 -15.25
N GLY A 625 8.05 0.35 -15.30
CA GLY A 625 7.90 1.75 -14.94
C GLY A 625 8.20 2.03 -13.45
N ARG A 626 7.84 1.08 -12.58
CA ARG A 626 8.11 1.13 -11.13
C ARG A 626 9.55 0.73 -10.79
N ASP A 627 10.11 -0.27 -11.47
CA ASP A 627 11.53 -0.64 -11.34
C ASP A 627 12.45 0.49 -11.83
N LEU A 628 12.06 1.23 -12.87
CA LEU A 628 12.78 2.42 -13.34
C LEU A 628 12.66 3.58 -12.34
N GLN A 629 11.55 3.70 -11.59
CA GLN A 629 11.42 4.66 -10.48
C GLN A 629 12.33 4.27 -9.30
N ARG A 630 12.29 3.01 -8.84
CA ARG A 630 13.19 2.43 -7.84
C ARG A 630 14.67 2.73 -8.14
N ASP A 631 15.08 2.51 -9.39
CA ASP A 631 16.48 2.68 -9.82
C ASP A 631 16.93 4.16 -9.88
N MET A 632 16.05 5.13 -9.59
CA MET A 632 16.40 6.55 -9.34
C MET A 632 16.53 6.88 -7.84
N GLY A 633 16.34 5.89 -6.95
CA GLY A 633 16.28 6.09 -5.50
C GLY A 633 14.92 6.55 -4.98
N GLU A 634 13.89 6.60 -5.83
CA GLU A 634 12.56 7.11 -5.49
C GLU A 634 11.65 6.07 -4.82
N PRO A 635 10.69 6.49 -3.99
CA PRO A 635 9.62 5.62 -3.49
C PRO A 635 8.85 4.94 -4.63
N TYR A 636 8.58 3.65 -4.48
CA TYR A 636 7.92 2.80 -5.47
C TYR A 636 7.13 1.68 -4.80
N THR A 637 6.16 1.12 -5.52
CA THR A 637 5.44 -0.09 -5.09
C THR A 637 6.07 -1.33 -5.71
N ARG A 638 6.20 -2.41 -4.94
CA ARG A 638 6.85 -3.67 -5.33
C ARG A 638 5.94 -4.62 -6.10
N SER A 639 6.52 -5.69 -6.61
CA SER A 639 5.83 -6.71 -7.41
C SER A 639 6.53 -8.07 -7.25
N ARG A 640 5.74 -9.15 -7.24
CA ARG A 640 6.18 -10.55 -7.35
C ARG A 640 5.16 -11.28 -8.25
N TYR A 641 5.64 -12.19 -9.10
CA TYR A 641 4.79 -12.97 -10.00
C TYR A 641 4.32 -14.27 -9.35
N TYR A 642 3.06 -14.64 -9.59
CA TYR A 642 2.43 -15.85 -9.05
C TYR A 642 1.55 -16.52 -10.10
N HIS A 643 1.35 -17.83 -9.95
CA HIS A 643 0.18 -18.50 -10.49
C HIS A 643 -1.04 -18.27 -9.58
N LEU A 644 -2.26 -18.33 -10.12
CA LEU A 644 -3.49 -18.26 -9.33
C LEU A 644 -4.34 -19.52 -9.49
N TYR A 645 -4.85 -20.03 -8.36
CA TYR A 645 -5.92 -21.03 -8.30
C TYR A 645 -7.15 -20.44 -7.58
N LEU A 646 -8.34 -20.65 -8.14
CA LEU A 646 -9.63 -20.30 -7.54
C LEU A 646 -10.42 -21.59 -7.27
N ASP A 647 -10.64 -21.94 -6.00
CA ASP A 647 -11.29 -23.20 -5.59
C ASP A 647 -10.74 -24.45 -6.33
N GLY A 648 -9.41 -24.48 -6.50
CA GLY A 648 -8.68 -25.53 -7.22
C GLY A 648 -8.65 -25.41 -8.76
N GLN A 649 -9.40 -24.51 -9.38
CA GLN A 649 -9.31 -24.22 -10.82
C GLN A 649 -8.13 -23.29 -11.11
N TYR A 650 -7.28 -23.64 -12.07
CA TYR A 650 -6.17 -22.77 -12.48
C TYR A 650 -6.66 -21.56 -13.26
N TRP A 651 -6.13 -20.38 -12.92
CA TRP A 651 -6.61 -19.09 -13.41
C TRP A 651 -5.55 -18.24 -14.11
N GLY A 652 -4.34 -18.78 -14.33
CA GLY A 652 -3.26 -18.09 -15.04
C GLY A 652 -2.30 -17.31 -14.14
N VAL A 653 -1.44 -16.52 -14.78
CA VAL A 653 -0.39 -15.71 -14.14
C VAL A 653 -0.95 -14.38 -13.63
N PHE A 654 -0.55 -14.02 -12.42
CA PHE A 654 -0.85 -12.78 -11.69
C PHE A 654 0.44 -12.18 -11.12
N GLN A 655 0.35 -10.98 -10.56
CA GLN A 655 1.42 -10.29 -9.84
C GLN A 655 0.85 -9.56 -8.62
N THR A 656 1.56 -9.55 -7.50
CA THR A 656 1.20 -8.67 -6.37
C THR A 656 1.56 -7.20 -6.68
N GLN A 657 0.89 -6.28 -6.01
CA GLN A 657 1.20 -4.86 -6.05
C GLN A 657 0.93 -4.24 -4.67
N GLU A 658 1.94 -3.56 -4.11
CA GLU A 658 1.73 -2.69 -2.96
C GLU A 658 0.84 -1.50 -3.36
N ARG A 659 0.09 -0.98 -2.40
CA ARG A 659 -0.91 0.06 -2.66
C ARG A 659 -0.47 1.40 -2.07
N VAL A 660 -0.46 2.45 -2.90
CA VAL A 660 -0.09 3.81 -2.49
C VAL A 660 -1.25 4.44 -1.72
N GLU A 661 -1.28 4.15 -0.42
CA GLU A 661 -2.31 4.52 0.56
C GLU A 661 -1.67 4.76 1.94
N GLU A 662 -2.49 5.15 2.91
CA GLU A 662 -2.14 5.55 4.26
C GLU A 662 -1.27 4.54 5.02
N PHE A 663 -1.59 3.24 4.98
CA PHE A 663 -0.77 2.20 5.64
C PHE A 663 0.60 2.01 4.99
N TYR A 664 0.70 2.16 3.66
CA TYR A 664 2.00 2.16 2.97
C TYR A 664 2.81 3.40 3.37
N ALA A 665 2.15 4.55 3.51
CA ALA A 665 2.82 5.79 3.89
C ALA A 665 3.33 5.75 5.34
N GLU A 666 2.51 5.25 6.27
CA GLU A 666 2.91 4.91 7.65
C GLU A 666 4.12 3.96 7.68
N THR A 667 4.05 2.86 6.92
CA THR A 667 5.12 1.84 6.88
C THR A 667 6.46 2.36 6.33
N TYR A 668 6.44 3.16 5.25
CA TYR A 668 7.66 3.57 4.54
C TYR A 668 8.16 4.99 4.84
N PHE A 669 7.30 5.87 5.36
CA PHE A 669 7.66 7.25 5.72
C PHE A 669 7.51 7.55 7.22
N GLY A 670 6.86 6.68 8.00
CA GLY A 670 6.63 6.86 9.44
C GLY A 670 5.50 7.85 9.76
N GLY A 671 5.38 8.24 11.04
CA GLY A 671 4.17 8.92 11.52
C GLY A 671 2.99 7.95 11.63
N ASP A 672 1.79 8.49 11.85
CA ASP A 672 0.56 7.68 11.88
C ASP A 672 -0.09 7.67 10.49
N ALA A 673 -0.81 6.62 10.10
CA ALA A 673 -1.62 6.60 8.87
C ALA A 673 -2.58 7.82 8.79
N ALA A 674 -3.07 8.27 9.94
CA ALA A 674 -3.89 9.46 10.12
C ALA A 674 -3.16 10.82 9.91
N ASP A 675 -1.89 10.83 9.48
CA ASP A 675 -1.15 12.02 9.07
C ASP A 675 -1.17 12.27 7.54
N TYR A 676 -1.57 11.29 6.72
CA TYR A 676 -1.29 11.34 5.28
C TYR A 676 -2.44 11.89 4.42
N ASP A 677 -2.12 12.84 3.55
CA ASP A 677 -2.94 13.25 2.40
C ASP A 677 -2.58 12.36 1.20
N ILE A 678 -3.54 11.59 0.70
CA ILE A 678 -3.36 10.68 -0.46
C ILE A 678 -4.21 11.21 -1.63
N VAL A 679 -3.55 11.77 -2.65
CA VAL A 679 -4.21 12.35 -3.85
C VAL A 679 -3.96 11.50 -5.10
N LYS A 680 -4.97 11.36 -5.97
CA LYS A 680 -4.90 10.54 -7.18
C LYS A 680 -5.91 10.97 -8.25
N HIS A 681 -5.92 10.33 -9.41
CA HIS A 681 -7.02 10.50 -10.38
C HIS A 681 -8.36 9.88 -9.89
N GLY A 682 -9.44 10.65 -9.97
CA GLY A 682 -10.81 10.29 -9.60
C GLY A 682 -11.69 9.91 -10.79
N LEU A 683 -11.77 8.61 -11.10
CA LEU A 683 -12.63 8.06 -12.16
C LEU A 683 -14.11 8.48 -12.02
N ASN A 684 -14.68 8.30 -10.82
CA ASN A 684 -16.11 8.56 -10.56
C ASN A 684 -16.42 10.06 -10.44
N ASP A 685 -15.43 10.91 -10.10
CA ASP A 685 -15.62 12.36 -10.03
C ASP A 685 -15.50 13.04 -11.40
N GLY A 686 -15.38 12.29 -12.51
CA GLY A 686 -15.40 12.83 -13.87
C GLY A 686 -14.08 13.50 -14.30
N GLY A 687 -12.96 12.80 -14.09
CA GLY A 687 -11.63 13.20 -14.56
C GLY A 687 -10.85 14.10 -13.58
N GLY A 688 -11.37 14.35 -12.38
CA GLY A 688 -10.75 15.23 -11.39
C GLY A 688 -9.64 14.58 -10.57
N THR A 689 -8.96 15.37 -9.72
CA THR A 689 -8.23 14.83 -8.56
C THR A 689 -9.23 14.34 -7.53
N LEU A 690 -9.04 13.11 -7.04
CA LEU A 690 -9.69 12.54 -5.87
C LEU A 690 -8.71 12.55 -4.69
N VAL A 691 -9.17 13.02 -3.53
CA VAL A 691 -8.56 12.69 -2.24
C VAL A 691 -9.05 11.30 -1.86
N ASN A 692 -8.13 10.35 -1.71
CA ASN A 692 -8.44 9.02 -1.16
C ASN A 692 -8.54 9.12 0.35
N GLU A 693 -7.48 9.62 0.98
CA GLU A 693 -7.39 9.86 2.42
C GLU A 693 -6.90 11.27 2.72
N GLY A 694 -7.31 11.78 3.88
CA GLY A 694 -6.93 13.11 4.33
C GLY A 694 -7.75 14.23 3.70
N ASN A 695 -7.07 15.25 3.19
CA ASN A 695 -7.68 16.46 2.61
C ASN A 695 -6.83 17.02 1.47
N ASP A 696 -7.30 18.09 0.81
CA ASP A 696 -6.60 18.72 -0.32
C ASP A 696 -5.99 20.10 -0.03
N VAL A 697 -5.89 20.55 1.23
CA VAL A 697 -5.37 21.89 1.57
C VAL A 697 -3.92 22.06 1.11
N ALA A 698 -3.07 21.05 1.30
CA ALA A 698 -1.68 21.07 0.82
C ALA A 698 -1.61 21.04 -0.72
N TRP A 699 -2.44 20.22 -1.36
CA TRP A 699 -2.53 20.09 -2.82
C TRP A 699 -3.01 21.38 -3.51
N ARG A 700 -4.04 22.04 -2.95
CA ARG A 700 -4.52 23.37 -3.37
C ARG A 700 -3.42 24.43 -3.22
N ARG A 701 -2.70 24.44 -2.10
CA ARG A 701 -1.63 25.40 -1.85
C ARG A 701 -0.46 25.21 -2.82
N LEU A 702 -0.13 23.98 -3.19
CA LEU A 702 0.87 23.67 -4.22
C LEU A 702 0.42 24.17 -5.60
N PHE A 703 -0.83 23.89 -5.99
CA PHE A 703 -1.42 24.42 -7.23
C PHE A 703 -1.40 25.96 -7.28
N ASP A 704 -1.92 26.63 -6.25
CA ASP A 704 -2.04 28.10 -6.24
C ASP A 704 -0.66 28.79 -6.33
N LEU A 705 0.37 28.23 -5.69
CA LEU A 705 1.74 28.74 -5.76
C LEU A 705 2.37 28.49 -7.15
N ALA A 706 2.20 27.30 -7.73
CA ALA A 706 2.71 26.95 -9.04
C ALA A 706 2.04 27.77 -10.16
N GLN A 707 0.70 27.87 -10.16
CA GLN A 707 -0.05 28.65 -11.12
C GLN A 707 0.28 30.14 -11.04
N ALA A 708 0.36 30.70 -9.82
CA ALA A 708 0.74 32.10 -9.65
C ALA A 708 2.18 32.36 -10.16
N MET A 709 3.09 31.40 -10.02
CA MET A 709 4.42 31.49 -10.61
C MET A 709 4.36 31.44 -12.15
N ALA A 710 3.62 30.51 -12.74
CA ALA A 710 3.46 30.37 -14.19
C ALA A 710 2.83 31.62 -14.84
N ASP A 711 1.81 32.20 -14.21
CA ASP A 711 1.12 33.41 -14.69
C ASP A 711 2.01 34.67 -14.66
N ASN A 712 2.96 34.77 -13.73
CA ASN A 712 3.83 35.93 -13.60
C ASN A 712 5.23 35.60 -13.01
N PRO A 713 6.10 34.93 -13.80
CA PRO A 713 7.36 34.37 -13.27
C PRO A 713 8.33 35.40 -12.70
N THR A 714 8.28 36.67 -13.16
CA THR A 714 9.17 37.73 -12.67
C THR A 714 8.69 38.34 -11.34
N ALA A 715 7.40 38.30 -11.03
CA ALA A 715 6.87 38.84 -9.78
C ALA A 715 6.78 37.79 -8.67
N ASN A 716 6.61 36.52 -9.05
CA ASN A 716 6.29 35.42 -8.15
C ASN A 716 7.38 34.31 -8.17
N ALA A 717 8.64 34.65 -8.52
CA ALA A 717 9.76 33.71 -8.55
C ALA A 717 9.97 33.01 -7.18
N ASP A 718 9.84 33.79 -6.10
CA ASP A 718 9.94 33.33 -4.71
C ASP A 718 8.96 32.19 -4.37
N ASN A 719 7.89 31.99 -5.15
CA ASN A 719 6.99 30.83 -5.00
C ASN A 719 7.73 29.50 -5.19
N TYR A 720 8.73 29.42 -6.08
CA TYR A 720 9.52 28.19 -6.28
C TYR A 720 10.17 27.73 -4.97
N TYR A 721 10.85 28.65 -4.29
CA TYR A 721 11.48 28.41 -3.00
C TYR A 721 10.42 28.19 -1.91
N THR A 722 9.34 28.98 -1.91
CA THR A 722 8.22 28.85 -0.95
C THR A 722 7.57 27.46 -1.00
N MET A 723 7.42 26.86 -2.18
CA MET A 723 6.90 25.50 -2.34
C MET A 723 7.84 24.44 -1.76
N GLN A 724 9.16 24.66 -1.77
CA GLN A 724 10.15 23.79 -1.13
C GLN A 724 10.33 24.08 0.37
N GLY A 725 9.48 24.94 0.96
CA GLY A 725 9.65 25.39 2.36
C GLY A 725 10.91 26.23 2.59
N LEU A 726 11.43 26.88 1.55
CA LEU A 726 12.64 27.70 1.57
C LEU A 726 12.32 29.20 1.51
N ASN A 727 13.23 30.01 2.04
CA ASN A 727 13.31 31.45 1.76
C ASN A 727 13.81 31.69 0.32
N ALA A 728 13.62 32.91 -0.19
CA ALA A 728 14.12 33.34 -1.50
C ALA A 728 15.67 33.42 -1.63
N ASP A 729 16.42 33.04 -0.58
CA ASP A 729 17.87 32.84 -0.57
C ASP A 729 18.29 31.36 -0.49
N GLY A 730 17.33 30.44 -0.70
CA GLY A 730 17.54 28.99 -0.64
C GLY A 730 17.58 28.39 0.77
N THR A 731 17.54 29.18 1.84
CA THR A 731 17.60 28.65 3.21
C THR A 731 16.27 28.09 3.70
N ARG A 732 16.25 26.95 4.41
CA ARG A 732 15.03 26.35 4.97
C ARG A 732 14.34 27.30 5.94
N ASN A 733 13.05 27.54 5.71
CA ASN A 733 12.20 28.36 6.58
C ASN A 733 11.20 27.46 7.35
N PRO A 734 11.39 27.22 8.66
CA PRO A 734 10.52 26.33 9.44
C PRO A 734 9.09 26.86 9.66
N GLU A 735 8.77 28.09 9.25
CA GLU A 735 7.39 28.61 9.23
C GLU A 735 6.63 28.18 7.94
N LEU A 736 7.30 27.54 6.98
CA LEU A 736 6.73 27.04 5.74
C LEU A 736 6.73 25.50 5.70
N PRO A 737 5.64 24.85 5.23
CA PRO A 737 5.67 23.44 4.86
C PRO A 737 6.52 23.23 3.59
N VAL A 738 7.13 22.07 3.46
CA VAL A 738 7.73 21.60 2.20
C VAL A 738 6.63 20.92 1.40
N LEU A 739 6.12 21.56 0.35
CA LEU A 739 5.04 21.04 -0.49
C LEU A 739 5.58 20.36 -1.76
N LEU A 740 6.71 20.86 -2.28
CA LEU A 740 7.33 20.41 -3.52
C LEU A 740 8.64 19.69 -3.21
N ASP A 741 8.67 18.40 -3.55
CA ASP A 741 9.91 17.71 -3.86
C ASP A 741 10.23 17.97 -5.34
N VAL A 742 11.39 18.57 -5.60
CA VAL A 742 11.79 18.93 -6.97
C VAL A 742 12.25 17.69 -7.74
N ASP A 743 12.99 16.80 -7.09
CA ASP A 743 13.67 15.71 -7.76
C ASP A 743 12.68 14.59 -8.08
N ASN A 744 11.78 14.26 -7.14
CA ASN A 744 10.69 13.31 -7.36
C ASN A 744 9.78 13.70 -8.54
N VAL A 745 9.43 14.99 -8.68
CA VAL A 745 8.64 15.50 -9.83
C VAL A 745 9.41 15.35 -11.15
N VAL A 746 10.73 15.57 -11.15
CA VAL A 746 11.57 15.36 -12.32
C VAL A 746 11.66 13.87 -12.66
N HIS A 747 11.94 13.00 -11.68
CA HIS A 747 12.04 11.56 -11.87
C HIS A 747 10.73 10.95 -12.38
N TYR A 748 9.58 11.31 -11.78
CA TYR A 748 8.25 10.93 -12.25
C TYR A 748 8.03 11.34 -13.71
N ALA A 749 8.32 12.60 -14.07
CA ALA A 749 8.21 13.09 -15.44
C ALA A 749 9.15 12.32 -16.39
N MET A 750 10.39 12.07 -15.97
CA MET A 750 11.39 11.34 -16.74
C MET A 750 10.95 9.91 -17.04
N VAL A 751 10.41 9.15 -16.09
CA VAL A 751 9.87 7.79 -16.36
C VAL A 751 8.86 7.84 -17.50
N LEU A 752 7.90 8.77 -17.45
CA LEU A 752 6.87 8.90 -18.47
C LEU A 752 7.42 9.38 -19.82
N PHE A 753 8.44 10.23 -19.82
CA PHE A 753 9.16 10.62 -21.03
C PHE A 753 9.95 9.43 -21.60
N PHE A 754 10.58 8.61 -20.77
CA PHE A 754 11.35 7.45 -21.22
C PHE A 754 10.48 6.30 -21.70
N THR A 755 9.50 5.84 -20.93
CA THR A 755 8.57 4.78 -21.37
C THR A 755 7.63 5.27 -22.48
N GLY A 756 7.48 6.59 -22.63
CA GLY A 756 6.51 7.18 -23.56
C GLY A 756 5.07 7.01 -23.09
N GLY A 757 4.85 6.89 -21.77
CA GLY A 757 3.56 6.66 -21.13
C GLY A 757 2.51 7.69 -21.56
N PHE A 758 1.51 7.24 -22.31
CA PHE A 758 0.48 8.09 -22.91
C PHE A 758 -0.88 8.02 -22.19
N ASP A 759 -0.94 7.33 -21.05
CA ASP A 759 -2.12 7.26 -20.19
C ASP A 759 -1.85 7.47 -18.68
N SER A 760 -0.60 7.77 -18.30
CA SER A 760 -0.23 8.12 -16.92
C SER A 760 0.20 9.60 -16.84
N GLY A 761 -0.12 10.26 -15.73
CA GLY A 761 -0.01 11.71 -15.59
C GLY A 761 -1.15 12.42 -16.34
N ILE A 762 -1.04 12.50 -17.67
CA ILE A 762 -2.05 13.04 -18.59
C ILE A 762 -2.41 11.98 -19.65
N SER A 763 -3.71 11.78 -19.88
CA SER A 763 -4.22 10.77 -20.80
C SER A 763 -4.44 11.27 -22.22
N ARG A 764 -3.87 10.57 -23.21
CA ARG A 764 -4.18 10.74 -24.63
C ARG A 764 -5.54 10.19 -25.02
N PHE A 765 -6.09 9.21 -24.28
CA PHE A 765 -7.47 8.77 -24.48
C PHE A 765 -8.46 9.85 -24.04
N LEU A 766 -8.14 10.59 -22.97
CA LEU A 766 -8.81 11.81 -22.54
C LEU A 766 -8.25 13.08 -23.22
N GLY A 767 -7.92 12.97 -24.51
CA GLY A 767 -7.62 14.12 -25.38
C GLY A 767 -6.30 14.87 -25.14
N ASP A 768 -5.39 14.31 -24.33
CA ASP A 768 -4.20 14.98 -23.79
C ASP A 768 -4.56 16.25 -22.97
N ASN A 769 -5.74 16.27 -22.34
CA ASN A 769 -6.23 17.44 -21.58
C ASN A 769 -6.84 17.11 -20.20
N GLU A 770 -6.80 15.86 -19.75
CA GLU A 770 -7.27 15.44 -18.41
C GLU A 770 -6.26 14.46 -17.79
N ALA A 771 -6.21 14.44 -16.45
CA ALA A 771 -5.25 13.63 -15.71
C ALA A 771 -5.68 12.15 -15.67
N ASN A 772 -4.72 11.23 -15.60
CA ASN A 772 -5.00 9.81 -15.38
C ASN A 772 -3.81 9.07 -14.72
N ASN A 773 -4.07 7.91 -14.10
CA ASN A 773 -3.08 6.94 -13.61
C ASN A 773 -1.85 7.55 -12.93
N TRP A 774 -2.08 8.22 -11.79
CA TRP A 774 -1.06 8.78 -10.91
C TRP A 774 -1.56 8.79 -9.46
N TYR A 775 -0.62 8.73 -8.50
CA TYR A 775 -0.85 8.94 -7.06
C TYR A 775 0.20 9.93 -6.52
N GLY A 776 -0.14 10.65 -5.45
CA GLY A 776 0.75 11.51 -4.68
C GLY A 776 0.48 11.37 -3.18
N VAL A 777 1.55 11.30 -2.38
CA VAL A 777 1.51 11.11 -0.91
C VAL A 777 2.18 12.30 -0.24
N TYR A 778 1.61 12.78 0.87
CA TYR A 778 2.16 13.89 1.66
C TYR A 778 1.79 13.77 3.14
N ASN A 779 2.78 13.89 4.05
CA ASN A 779 2.51 13.95 5.49
C ASN A 779 2.11 15.38 5.90
N ARG A 780 0.86 15.58 6.32
CA ARG A 780 0.31 16.91 6.64
C ARG A 780 0.73 17.46 8.00
N VAL A 781 1.25 16.60 8.89
CA VAL A 781 1.58 16.94 10.28
C VAL A 781 3.08 17.24 10.44
N ALA A 782 3.95 16.42 9.85
CA ALA A 782 5.39 16.68 9.78
C ALA A 782 5.71 17.81 8.79
N ALA A 783 5.09 17.78 7.59
CA ALA A 783 5.14 18.83 6.58
C ALA A 783 6.58 19.28 6.17
N ASP A 784 7.55 18.37 6.27
CA ASP A 784 8.97 18.59 6.03
C ASP A 784 9.53 17.86 4.79
N GLN A 785 8.77 16.91 4.23
CA GLN A 785 8.98 16.34 2.89
C GLN A 785 7.83 16.72 1.94
N GLY A 786 8.17 17.07 0.69
CA GLY A 786 7.19 17.42 -0.34
C GLY A 786 6.44 16.22 -0.91
N PHE A 787 5.35 16.50 -1.66
CA PHE A 787 4.52 15.44 -2.27
C PHE A 787 5.37 14.43 -3.07
N GLN A 788 5.25 13.16 -2.70
CA GLN A 788 5.93 12.03 -3.35
C GLN A 788 4.98 11.39 -4.38
N PHE A 789 5.33 11.40 -5.66
CA PHE A 789 4.49 10.92 -6.76
C PHE A 789 4.91 9.54 -7.27
N PHE A 790 3.93 8.68 -7.53
CA PHE A 790 4.14 7.28 -7.85
C PHE A 790 3.66 6.92 -9.26
N ILE A 791 4.49 6.17 -9.99
CA ILE A 791 4.14 5.59 -11.28
C ILE A 791 3.12 4.46 -11.08
N HIS A 792 2.01 4.52 -11.83
CA HIS A 792 0.90 3.58 -11.72
C HIS A 792 0.31 3.26 -13.10
N ASP A 793 -0.12 2.01 -13.30
CA ASP A 793 -0.94 1.56 -14.45
C ASP A 793 -0.38 2.03 -15.81
N ASN A 794 0.93 1.81 -15.99
CA ASN A 794 1.75 2.33 -17.10
C ASN A 794 1.89 1.34 -18.27
N GLU A 795 0.98 0.38 -18.46
CA GLU A 795 0.97 -0.52 -19.64
C GLU A 795 0.83 0.20 -20.98
N HIS A 796 0.24 1.39 -20.99
CA HIS A 796 0.12 2.28 -22.14
C HIS A 796 1.44 3.05 -22.40
N ALA A 797 2.52 2.28 -22.51
CA ALA A 797 3.90 2.72 -22.69
C ALA A 797 4.74 1.65 -23.44
N LEU A 798 6.03 1.90 -23.64
CA LEU A 798 6.98 1.01 -24.33
C LEU A 798 6.46 0.50 -25.69
N GLY A 799 5.87 1.41 -26.48
CA GLY A 799 5.49 1.16 -27.88
C GLY A 799 4.14 0.49 -28.13
N THR A 800 3.30 0.27 -27.12
CA THR A 800 2.02 -0.47 -27.20
C THR A 800 0.84 0.24 -27.88
N ASP A 801 1.00 1.47 -28.36
CA ASP A 801 -0.08 2.22 -29.03
C ASP A 801 -0.60 1.47 -30.25
N GLY A 802 -1.83 0.93 -30.18
CA GLY A 802 -2.44 0.16 -31.28
C GLY A 802 -2.63 0.93 -32.60
N SER A 803 -2.45 2.25 -32.61
CA SER A 803 -2.42 3.08 -33.83
C SER A 803 -1.03 3.21 -34.47
N VAL A 804 0.05 2.98 -33.72
CA VAL A 804 1.46 3.02 -34.17
C VAL A 804 2.34 2.01 -33.40
N HIS A 805 1.89 0.75 -33.27
CA HIS A 805 2.62 -0.29 -32.53
C HIS A 805 4.04 -0.48 -33.11
N GLY A 806 5.02 -0.65 -32.22
CA GLY A 806 6.43 -0.62 -32.58
C GLY A 806 7.03 0.80 -32.65
N SER A 807 6.33 1.84 -32.16
CA SER A 807 6.86 3.21 -32.11
C SER A 807 7.85 3.42 -30.97
N THR A 808 9.09 3.78 -31.32
CA THR A 808 10.12 4.27 -30.40
C THR A 808 10.08 5.80 -30.21
N TYR A 809 9.15 6.50 -30.88
CA TYR A 809 9.13 7.97 -31.03
C TYR A 809 7.94 8.65 -30.34
N ILE A 810 7.22 7.96 -29.45
CA ILE A 810 6.16 8.60 -28.65
C ILE A 810 6.78 9.74 -27.81
N ASP A 811 6.05 10.85 -27.69
CA ASP A 811 6.57 12.11 -27.17
C ASP A 811 5.63 12.63 -26.07
N ARG A 812 6.17 12.79 -24.86
CA ARG A 812 5.40 13.19 -23.67
C ARG A 812 5.97 14.44 -22.97
N THR A 813 7.00 15.08 -23.53
CA THR A 813 7.67 16.25 -22.92
C THR A 813 6.79 17.50 -22.81
N GLY A 814 5.65 17.52 -23.51
CA GLY A 814 4.71 18.64 -23.50
C GLY A 814 5.19 19.86 -24.30
N PRO A 815 4.71 21.07 -24.01
CA PRO A 815 3.66 21.40 -23.05
C PRO A 815 2.24 21.09 -23.58
N PHE A 816 1.36 20.60 -22.70
CA PHE A 816 -0.01 20.15 -23.03
C PHE A 816 -1.04 21.28 -22.87
N ASN A 817 -0.89 22.33 -23.67
CA ASN A 817 -1.68 23.58 -23.62
C ASN A 817 -3.13 23.44 -24.16
N ASN A 818 -3.89 22.47 -23.66
CA ASN A 818 -5.18 22.06 -24.21
C ASN A 818 -6.41 22.67 -23.49
N GLY A 819 -6.22 23.49 -22.45
CA GLY A 819 -7.25 24.34 -21.84
C GLY A 819 -7.58 24.03 -20.38
N ASN A 820 -7.05 22.92 -19.84
CA ASN A 820 -7.24 22.49 -18.44
C ASN A 820 -6.00 22.65 -17.57
N GLN A 821 -4.85 23.07 -18.12
CA GLN A 821 -3.60 23.12 -17.36
C GLN A 821 -3.67 24.04 -16.13
N SER A 822 -4.42 25.14 -16.23
CA SER A 822 -4.65 26.10 -15.13
C SER A 822 -5.98 25.88 -14.39
N ASN A 823 -6.48 24.64 -14.35
CA ASN A 823 -7.71 24.26 -13.67
C ASN A 823 -7.39 23.24 -12.57
N PHE A 824 -7.45 23.66 -11.30
CA PHE A 824 -7.13 22.85 -10.12
C PHE A 824 -7.71 21.43 -10.19
N ARG A 825 -8.95 21.27 -10.69
CA ARG A 825 -9.60 19.97 -10.85
C ARG A 825 -8.75 18.94 -11.59
N TYR A 826 -8.00 19.38 -12.61
CA TYR A 826 -7.16 18.54 -13.48
C TYR A 826 -5.67 18.66 -13.17
N PHE A 827 -5.30 19.34 -12.08
CA PHE A 827 -3.92 19.45 -11.63
C PHE A 827 -3.33 18.07 -11.35
N ASN A 828 -2.08 17.86 -11.74
CA ASN A 828 -1.38 16.58 -11.71
C ASN A 828 0.14 16.83 -11.89
N PRO A 829 1.00 15.81 -11.67
CA PRO A 829 2.46 16.01 -11.69
C PRO A 829 3.04 16.47 -13.04
N GLN A 830 2.41 16.15 -14.18
CA GLN A 830 2.87 16.66 -15.48
C GLN A 830 2.50 18.13 -15.71
N TYR A 831 1.35 18.61 -15.22
CA TYR A 831 1.06 20.05 -15.22
C TYR A 831 1.92 20.81 -14.19
N LEU A 832 2.15 20.25 -13.00
CA LEU A 832 3.12 20.80 -12.04
C LEU A 832 4.51 20.91 -12.68
N HIS A 833 5.02 19.84 -13.30
CA HIS A 833 6.28 19.89 -14.05
C HIS A 833 6.29 21.02 -15.09
N GLN A 834 5.24 21.15 -15.90
CA GLN A 834 5.11 22.15 -16.94
C GLN A 834 5.13 23.59 -16.39
N ASP A 835 4.45 23.84 -15.29
CA ASP A 835 4.34 25.18 -14.69
C ASP A 835 5.64 25.56 -13.99
N LEU A 836 6.36 24.59 -13.40
CA LEU A 836 7.70 24.77 -12.87
C LEU A 836 8.76 25.12 -13.96
N LEU A 837 8.55 24.75 -15.24
CA LEU A 837 9.47 25.06 -16.35
C LEU A 837 9.69 26.56 -16.62
N VAL A 838 8.92 27.46 -16.00
CA VAL A 838 9.18 28.90 -16.05
C VAL A 838 10.36 29.33 -15.18
N HIS A 839 10.72 28.56 -14.14
CA HIS A 839 11.74 28.96 -13.16
C HIS A 839 13.15 28.47 -13.54
N PRO A 840 14.16 29.35 -13.64
CA PRO A 840 15.50 28.97 -14.12
C PRO A 840 16.17 27.85 -13.30
N ALA A 841 16.06 27.88 -11.98
CA ALA A 841 16.66 26.86 -11.10
C ALA A 841 16.04 25.47 -11.33
N TYR A 842 14.72 25.38 -11.51
CA TYR A 842 14.05 24.11 -11.83
C TYR A 842 14.50 23.55 -13.18
N ARG A 843 14.59 24.39 -14.21
CA ARG A 843 15.13 23.98 -15.53
C ARG A 843 16.57 23.47 -15.43
N GLN A 844 17.37 24.06 -14.54
CA GLN A 844 18.76 23.65 -14.32
C GLN A 844 18.84 22.29 -13.61
N ARG A 845 18.07 22.09 -12.53
CA ARG A 845 18.02 20.79 -11.82
C ARG A 845 17.47 19.68 -12.70
N PHE A 846 16.44 19.95 -13.50
CA PHE A 846 15.94 19.02 -14.52
C PHE A 846 17.04 18.61 -15.50
N ASN A 847 17.84 19.56 -16.01
CA ASN A 847 18.92 19.28 -16.97
C ASN A 847 20.10 18.51 -16.33
N GLU A 848 20.34 18.69 -15.03
CA GLU A 848 21.35 17.94 -14.28
C GLU A 848 20.92 16.49 -14.06
N ILE A 849 19.68 16.25 -13.62
CA ILE A 849 19.09 14.91 -13.54
C ILE A 849 19.03 14.25 -14.94
N ALA A 850 18.73 15.02 -15.99
CA ALA A 850 18.75 14.52 -17.37
C ALA A 850 20.14 14.04 -17.81
N GLU A 851 21.21 14.78 -17.48
CA GLU A 851 22.57 14.34 -17.79
C GLU A 851 22.94 13.11 -16.94
N GLU A 852 22.62 13.09 -15.65
CA GLU A 852 22.85 11.97 -14.74
C GLU A 852 22.24 10.67 -15.27
N LEU A 853 20.91 10.65 -15.48
CA LEU A 853 20.15 9.46 -15.90
C LEU A 853 20.58 8.89 -17.25
N PHE A 854 21.01 9.74 -18.20
CA PHE A 854 21.39 9.34 -19.55
C PHE A 854 22.90 9.21 -19.77
N SER A 855 23.74 9.59 -18.81
CA SER A 855 25.20 9.40 -18.84
C SER A 855 25.59 7.94 -18.61
N THR A 856 26.87 7.61 -18.84
CA THR A 856 27.39 6.25 -18.65
C THR A 856 27.26 5.78 -17.20
N GLY A 857 26.35 4.84 -16.96
CA GLY A 857 26.02 4.30 -15.63
C GLY A 857 24.66 4.76 -15.10
N GLY A 858 24.03 5.76 -15.71
CA GLY A 858 22.70 6.24 -15.32
C GLY A 858 21.57 5.25 -15.61
N ALA A 859 20.47 5.35 -14.87
CA ALA A 859 19.35 4.40 -14.94
C ALA A 859 18.65 4.31 -16.32
N MET A 860 18.90 5.27 -17.23
CA MET A 860 18.30 5.37 -18.56
C MET A 860 19.26 5.11 -19.74
N THR A 861 20.45 4.54 -19.54
CA THR A 861 21.23 4.02 -20.69
C THR A 861 20.54 2.78 -21.31
N PRO A 862 20.81 2.43 -22.59
CA PRO A 862 20.28 1.21 -23.19
C PRO A 862 20.62 -0.04 -22.38
N GLU A 863 21.83 -0.12 -21.83
CA GLU A 863 22.34 -1.25 -21.04
C GLU A 863 21.56 -1.42 -19.73
N ALA A 864 21.34 -0.34 -18.98
CA ALA A 864 20.58 -0.36 -17.73
C ALA A 864 19.12 -0.79 -17.96
N ASN A 865 18.48 -0.24 -19.00
CA ASN A 865 17.10 -0.59 -19.34
C ASN A 865 16.95 -2.03 -19.85
N ILE A 866 17.91 -2.52 -20.64
CA ILE A 866 17.94 -3.91 -21.11
C ILE A 866 18.10 -4.85 -19.90
N ALA A 867 19.04 -4.57 -18.98
CA ALA A 867 19.23 -5.38 -17.78
C ALA A 867 17.96 -5.45 -16.91
N ARG A 868 17.34 -4.30 -16.61
CA ARG A 868 16.09 -4.20 -15.85
C ARG A 868 14.93 -4.97 -16.50
N MET A 869 14.76 -4.85 -17.81
CA MET A 869 13.74 -5.62 -18.52
C MET A 869 14.06 -7.11 -18.52
N SER A 870 15.32 -7.51 -18.74
CA SER A 870 15.75 -8.91 -18.70
C SER A 870 15.55 -9.56 -17.33
N GLU A 871 15.66 -8.82 -16.24
CA GLU A 871 15.36 -9.31 -14.88
C GLU A 871 13.91 -9.78 -14.75
N ARG A 872 12.94 -8.94 -15.15
CA ARG A 872 11.51 -9.26 -15.09
C ARG A 872 11.08 -10.28 -16.17
N VAL A 873 11.70 -10.24 -17.34
CA VAL A 873 11.55 -11.26 -18.39
C VAL A 873 11.93 -12.65 -17.87
N ALA A 874 13.09 -12.78 -17.22
CA ALA A 874 13.55 -14.06 -16.66
C ALA A 874 12.65 -14.58 -15.51
N GLN A 875 11.96 -13.70 -14.80
CA GLN A 875 10.98 -14.08 -13.76
C GLN A 875 9.69 -14.65 -14.37
N VAL A 876 9.21 -14.13 -15.50
CA VAL A 876 7.88 -14.50 -16.05
C VAL A 876 7.92 -15.42 -17.28
N GLU A 877 8.99 -15.42 -18.08
CA GLU A 877 9.16 -16.28 -19.27
C GLU A 877 8.78 -17.76 -19.05
N PRO A 878 9.20 -18.41 -17.94
CA PRO A 878 8.86 -19.81 -17.70
C PRO A 878 7.35 -20.07 -17.54
N ALA A 879 6.59 -19.10 -17.05
CA ALA A 879 5.16 -19.22 -16.77
C ALA A 879 4.25 -18.97 -18.01
N ILE A 880 4.82 -18.49 -19.12
CA ILE A 880 4.07 -18.09 -20.31
C ILE A 880 3.40 -19.29 -21.02
N ILE A 881 3.95 -20.51 -20.91
CA ILE A 881 3.31 -21.72 -21.48
C ILE A 881 2.02 -22.05 -20.71
N ALA A 882 2.00 -21.91 -19.38
CA ALA A 882 0.79 -22.12 -18.59
C ALA A 882 -0.25 -20.99 -18.78
N GLU A 883 0.16 -19.72 -18.89
CA GLU A 883 -0.76 -18.63 -19.27
C GLU A 883 -1.32 -18.82 -20.69
N SER A 884 -0.50 -19.30 -21.63
CA SER A 884 -0.91 -19.67 -22.98
C SER A 884 -1.95 -20.78 -22.98
N ALA A 885 -1.71 -21.85 -22.22
CA ALA A 885 -2.64 -22.97 -22.09
C ALA A 885 -3.98 -22.54 -21.46
N ARG A 886 -3.99 -21.55 -20.56
CA ARG A 886 -5.22 -21.12 -19.88
C ARG A 886 -5.99 -20.00 -20.59
N TRP A 887 -5.32 -19.11 -21.32
CA TRP A 887 -5.95 -17.88 -21.85
C TRP A 887 -5.56 -17.55 -23.31
N GLY A 888 -4.77 -18.39 -23.98
CA GLY A 888 -4.21 -18.10 -25.30
C GLY A 888 -5.26 -18.03 -26.42
N ASP A 889 -6.30 -18.85 -26.36
CA ASP A 889 -7.38 -18.98 -27.37
C ASP A 889 -8.63 -18.15 -27.05
N SER A 890 -8.83 -17.74 -25.80
CA SER A 890 -9.98 -17.01 -25.23
C SER A 890 -10.57 -15.90 -26.14
N ARG A 891 -9.72 -15.26 -26.96
CA ARG A 891 -10.09 -14.22 -27.94
C ARG A 891 -9.74 -14.52 -29.40
N VAL A 892 -8.99 -15.59 -29.68
CA VAL A 892 -8.44 -15.90 -31.00
C VAL A 892 -8.48 -17.40 -31.28
N GLY A 893 -9.10 -17.81 -32.40
CA GLY A 893 -9.28 -19.23 -32.75
C GLY A 893 -8.01 -20.01 -33.18
N VAL A 894 -6.83 -19.51 -32.82
CA VAL A 894 -5.54 -20.19 -32.76
C VAL A 894 -4.83 -19.58 -31.56
N PRO A 895 -4.40 -20.36 -30.55
CA PRO A 895 -3.93 -19.82 -29.28
C PRO A 895 -2.64 -19.01 -29.40
N ARG A 896 -2.61 -17.89 -28.68
CA ARG A 896 -1.37 -17.18 -28.36
C ARG A 896 -0.47 -18.07 -27.51
N ASN A 897 0.81 -18.07 -27.85
CA ASN A 897 1.81 -18.96 -27.25
C ASN A 897 3.12 -18.21 -26.97
N GLN A 898 4.09 -18.91 -26.38
CA GLN A 898 5.37 -18.31 -25.98
C GLN A 898 6.12 -17.65 -27.15
N SER A 899 5.90 -18.07 -28.41
CA SER A 899 6.52 -17.43 -29.57
C SER A 899 5.87 -16.11 -30.00
N ASP A 900 4.57 -15.91 -29.73
CA ASP A 900 3.93 -14.59 -29.87
C ASP A 900 4.53 -13.62 -28.83
N TRP A 901 4.67 -14.07 -27.58
CA TRP A 901 5.23 -13.30 -26.46
C TRP A 901 6.70 -12.92 -26.70
N GLN A 902 7.52 -13.91 -27.08
CA GLN A 902 8.95 -13.71 -27.30
C GLN A 902 9.23 -12.69 -28.42
N ALA A 903 8.41 -12.66 -29.47
CA ALA A 903 8.59 -11.71 -30.57
C ALA A 903 8.44 -10.23 -30.13
N GLU A 904 7.61 -9.95 -29.12
CA GLU A 904 7.46 -8.61 -28.54
C GLU A 904 8.60 -8.29 -27.56
N ILE A 905 9.08 -9.28 -26.80
CA ILE A 905 10.27 -9.14 -25.92
C ILE A 905 11.55 -8.90 -26.74
N ASP A 906 11.77 -9.66 -27.82
CA ASP A 906 12.86 -9.47 -28.77
C ASP A 906 12.84 -8.07 -29.39
N TRP A 907 11.65 -7.52 -29.66
CA TRP A 907 11.51 -6.15 -30.14
C TRP A 907 11.85 -5.11 -29.06
N LEU A 908 11.39 -5.30 -27.82
CA LEU A 908 11.70 -4.40 -26.70
C LEU A 908 13.21 -4.34 -26.41
N LEU A 909 13.84 -5.51 -26.22
CA LEU A 909 15.27 -5.63 -25.92
C LEU A 909 16.15 -5.28 -27.12
N GLY A 910 15.82 -5.78 -28.30
CA GLY A 910 16.62 -5.62 -29.52
C GLY A 910 16.45 -4.26 -30.20
N THR A 911 15.27 -3.64 -30.12
CA THR A 911 14.95 -2.40 -30.85
C THR A 911 14.59 -1.22 -29.95
N TYR A 912 13.65 -1.39 -29.00
CA TYR A 912 13.09 -0.24 -28.28
C TYR A 912 14.15 0.48 -27.44
N PHE A 913 14.79 -0.21 -26.49
CA PHE A 913 15.74 0.44 -25.57
C PHE A 913 16.97 1.00 -26.28
N ASN A 914 17.49 0.30 -27.29
CA ASN A 914 18.61 0.76 -28.13
C ASN A 914 18.33 2.06 -28.90
N VAL A 915 17.05 2.37 -29.18
CA VAL A 915 16.64 3.59 -29.89
C VAL A 915 16.07 4.64 -28.95
N ARG A 916 15.57 4.26 -27.76
CA ARG A 916 14.81 5.18 -26.91
C ARG A 916 15.66 6.25 -26.25
N THR A 917 16.80 5.92 -25.65
CA THR A 917 17.74 6.87 -25.03
C THR A 917 18.09 8.06 -25.94
N PRO A 918 18.64 7.88 -27.16
CA PRO A 918 18.93 9.00 -28.06
C PRO A 918 17.67 9.71 -28.60
N THR A 919 16.50 9.06 -28.57
CA THR A 919 15.24 9.69 -28.97
C THR A 919 14.72 10.64 -27.89
N VAL A 920 14.78 10.26 -26.62
CA VAL A 920 14.32 11.10 -25.49
C VAL A 920 15.26 12.30 -25.32
N LEU A 921 16.57 12.09 -25.38
CA LEU A 921 17.55 13.19 -25.41
C LEU A 921 17.27 14.20 -26.53
N MET A 922 16.85 13.74 -27.72
CA MET A 922 16.46 14.61 -28.83
C MET A 922 15.18 15.42 -28.54
N GLN A 923 14.19 14.81 -27.88
CA GLN A 923 12.95 15.48 -27.44
C GLN A 923 13.27 16.56 -26.38
N LEU A 924 14.01 16.19 -25.32
CA LEU A 924 14.44 17.11 -24.28
C LEU A 924 15.29 18.27 -24.83
N ALA A 925 16.22 18.01 -25.76
CA ALA A 925 17.04 19.06 -26.37
C ALA A 925 16.25 19.98 -27.32
N ARG A 926 15.19 19.49 -27.97
CA ARG A 926 14.26 20.31 -28.77
C ARG A 926 13.52 21.31 -27.88
N ASP A 927 13.06 20.87 -26.72
CA ASP A 927 12.23 21.66 -25.81
C ASP A 927 13.06 22.44 -24.77
N ASN A 928 14.39 22.44 -24.96
CA ASN A 928 15.39 23.13 -24.15
C ASN A 928 15.38 22.68 -22.67
N LEU A 929 15.09 21.39 -22.46
CA LEU A 929 15.10 20.67 -21.18
C LEU A 929 16.41 19.91 -20.97
N HIS A 930 17.03 19.39 -22.04
CA HIS A 930 18.39 18.85 -22.02
C HIS A 930 19.38 19.78 -22.75
N SER A 931 20.62 19.79 -22.29
CA SER A 931 21.71 20.62 -22.83
C SER A 931 23.07 20.05 -22.41
N PRO A 932 23.81 19.39 -23.33
CA PRO A 932 24.97 18.56 -23.00
C PRO A 932 26.13 19.35 -22.35
N THR A 933 26.85 18.66 -21.47
CA THR A 933 27.99 19.18 -20.71
C THR A 933 29.23 19.54 -21.57
N PRO A 934 30.18 20.31 -21.01
CA PRO A 934 31.54 20.37 -21.53
C PRO A 934 32.20 18.99 -21.49
N LYS A 935 32.68 18.48 -22.63
CA LYS A 935 33.38 17.19 -22.69
C LYS A 935 34.86 17.36 -22.35
N LEU A 936 35.26 16.79 -21.22
CA LEU A 936 36.64 16.66 -20.74
C LEU A 936 37.42 15.70 -21.66
N SER A 937 38.69 16.01 -21.98
CA SER A 937 39.55 15.10 -22.77
C SER A 937 40.21 13.98 -21.95
N LEU A 938 40.09 14.04 -20.62
CA LEU A 938 40.64 13.09 -19.66
C LEU A 938 39.50 12.66 -18.73
N ALA A 939 39.55 11.43 -18.24
CA ALA A 939 38.67 10.98 -17.16
C ALA A 939 39.19 11.53 -15.81
N PRO A 940 38.36 11.62 -14.75
CA PRO A 940 38.86 11.88 -13.40
C PRO A 940 39.90 10.82 -12.98
N GLY A 941 40.96 11.24 -12.28
CA GLY A 941 42.04 10.34 -11.85
C GLY A 941 43.42 11.00 -11.76
N ASP A 942 44.45 10.16 -11.66
CA ASP A 942 45.85 10.55 -11.48
C ASP A 942 46.58 10.82 -12.80
N TYR A 943 47.29 11.94 -12.89
CA TYR A 943 48.04 12.34 -14.08
C TYR A 943 49.39 13.03 -13.77
N PRO A 944 50.41 12.92 -14.65
CA PRO A 944 51.68 13.62 -14.48
C PRO A 944 51.53 15.14 -14.51
N ALA A 945 52.34 15.84 -13.71
CA ALA A 945 52.35 17.30 -13.65
C ALA A 945 52.64 17.95 -15.01
N GLY A 946 51.76 18.84 -15.46
CA GLY A 946 51.82 19.48 -16.77
C GLY A 946 50.99 18.81 -17.87
N THR A 947 50.33 17.68 -17.58
CA THR A 947 49.35 17.04 -18.47
C THR A 947 48.25 18.04 -18.86
N LEU A 948 47.82 18.02 -20.13
CA LEU A 948 46.86 18.99 -20.66
C LEU A 948 45.44 18.42 -20.73
N LEU A 949 44.55 18.98 -19.91
CA LEU A 949 43.11 18.79 -19.99
C LEU A 949 42.51 19.76 -21.01
N GLU A 950 41.90 19.24 -22.07
CA GLU A 950 41.10 20.03 -23.01
C GLU A 950 39.61 19.96 -22.65
N LEU A 951 38.92 21.10 -22.75
CA LEU A 951 37.46 21.19 -22.68
C LEU A 951 36.89 21.38 -24.08
N THR A 952 35.98 20.49 -24.48
CA THR A 952 35.33 20.54 -25.79
C THR A 952 33.82 20.74 -25.67
N ARG A 953 33.20 21.23 -26.74
CA ARG A 953 31.76 21.51 -26.81
C ARG A 953 31.22 21.25 -28.21
N GLU A 954 30.02 20.69 -28.27
CA GLU A 954 29.38 20.32 -29.55
C GLU A 954 28.51 21.44 -30.12
N LEU A 955 28.18 22.47 -29.32
CA LEU A 955 27.24 23.54 -29.66
C LEU A 955 27.86 24.96 -29.56
N PRO A 956 27.26 26.00 -30.17
CA PRO A 956 27.79 27.38 -30.15
C PRO A 956 27.61 28.11 -28.80
N GLY A 957 28.72 28.58 -28.22
CA GLY A 957 28.73 29.31 -26.95
C GLY A 957 30.14 29.46 -26.37
N THR A 958 30.24 29.57 -25.04
CA THR A 958 31.49 29.73 -24.28
C THR A 958 31.51 28.76 -23.09
N ILE A 959 32.62 28.07 -22.86
CA ILE A 959 32.82 27.25 -21.65
C ILE A 959 33.45 28.14 -20.57
N TYR A 960 32.89 28.08 -19.37
CA TYR A 960 33.44 28.70 -18.16
C TYR A 960 33.81 27.60 -17.18
N TYR A 961 34.88 27.79 -16.40
CA TYR A 961 35.35 26.80 -15.44
C TYR A 961 36.06 27.45 -14.25
N SER A 962 36.11 26.74 -13.12
CA SER A 962 36.98 27.00 -11.97
C SER A 962 37.82 25.75 -11.66
N LEU A 963 38.80 25.85 -10.75
CA LEU A 963 39.71 24.74 -10.38
C LEU A 963 39.78 24.50 -8.86
N ASP A 964 38.90 25.13 -8.09
CA ASP A 964 38.92 25.16 -6.62
C ASP A 964 38.00 24.12 -5.96
N GLY A 965 37.26 23.33 -6.75
CA GLY A 965 36.29 22.36 -6.25
C GLY A 965 35.01 22.95 -5.63
N VAL A 966 34.80 24.28 -5.67
CA VAL A 966 33.68 24.91 -4.93
C VAL A 966 33.00 26.08 -5.65
N THR A 967 33.66 26.75 -6.60
CA THR A 967 33.07 27.91 -7.29
C THR A 967 32.38 27.47 -8.59
N ASP A 968 31.05 27.28 -8.57
CA ASP A 968 30.27 27.08 -9.80
C ASP A 968 30.37 28.34 -10.70
N PRO A 969 30.69 28.20 -12.01
CA PRO A 969 30.67 29.30 -12.98
C PRO A 969 29.32 30.05 -13.15
N ARG A 970 28.20 29.46 -12.72
CA ARG A 970 26.83 29.99 -12.77
C ARG A 970 26.37 30.45 -11.38
N LEU A 971 25.56 31.52 -11.33
CA LEU A 971 24.74 31.85 -10.15
C LEU A 971 23.28 31.43 -10.39
N GLU A 972 22.49 31.30 -9.32
CA GLU A 972 21.09 30.86 -9.41
C GLU A 972 20.22 31.73 -10.33
N ASP A 973 20.51 33.03 -10.42
CA ASP A 973 19.88 34.01 -11.33
C ASP A 973 20.29 33.87 -12.81
N ASP A 974 20.93 32.76 -13.17
CA ASP A 974 21.48 32.43 -14.49
C ASP A 974 22.61 33.37 -14.98
N SER A 975 23.09 34.29 -14.14
CA SER A 975 24.26 35.13 -14.43
C SER A 975 25.58 34.36 -14.32
N ILE A 976 26.68 34.98 -14.76
CA ILE A 976 28.02 34.42 -14.62
C ILE A 976 28.52 34.80 -13.23
N ASN A 977 28.98 33.81 -12.47
CA ASN A 977 29.57 34.04 -11.15
C ASN A 977 30.78 34.98 -11.26
N PRO A 978 30.79 36.13 -10.57
CA PRO A 978 31.84 37.15 -10.67
C PRO A 978 33.10 36.82 -9.85
N SER A 979 33.17 35.64 -9.24
CA SER A 979 34.37 35.14 -8.54
C SER A 979 35.60 35.15 -9.47
N PRO A 980 36.79 35.58 -8.98
CA PRO A 980 38.02 35.59 -9.78
C PRO A 980 38.49 34.18 -10.19
N GLU A 981 38.00 33.13 -9.53
CA GLU A 981 38.32 31.74 -9.86
C GLU A 981 37.58 31.24 -11.12
N VAL A 982 36.55 31.96 -11.58
CA VAL A 982 35.79 31.62 -12.79
C VAL A 982 36.48 32.17 -14.03
N GLN A 983 37.01 31.25 -14.84
CA GLN A 983 37.78 31.53 -16.04
C GLN A 983 37.02 31.15 -17.32
N ILE A 984 37.34 31.84 -18.41
CA ILE A 984 36.85 31.49 -19.75
C ILE A 984 37.84 30.52 -20.41
N TYR A 985 37.38 29.32 -20.73
CA TYR A 985 38.21 28.35 -21.44
C TYR A 985 38.56 28.85 -22.85
N SER A 986 39.86 28.91 -23.13
CA SER A 986 40.41 29.43 -24.40
C SER A 986 41.72 28.76 -24.83
N THR A 987 42.36 28.01 -23.93
CA THR A 987 43.52 27.12 -24.16
C THR A 987 43.39 25.91 -23.24
N PRO A 988 44.02 24.77 -23.55
CA PRO A 988 44.09 23.61 -22.65
C PRO A 988 44.61 23.99 -21.25
N ILE A 989 44.09 23.30 -20.24
CA ILE A 989 44.40 23.51 -18.82
C ILE A 989 45.54 22.55 -18.45
N ALA A 990 46.65 23.07 -17.95
CA ALA A 990 47.71 22.22 -17.40
C ALA A 990 47.33 21.78 -15.98
N LEU A 991 47.35 20.47 -15.71
CA LEU A 991 47.22 19.91 -14.37
C LEU A 991 48.49 20.23 -13.57
N ALA A 992 48.38 21.04 -12.52
CA ALA A 992 49.52 21.65 -11.83
C ALA A 992 49.67 21.24 -10.35
N GLY A 993 48.74 20.43 -9.86
CA GLY A 993 48.60 19.91 -8.50
C GLY A 993 47.22 19.23 -8.39
N ASN A 994 46.85 18.71 -7.22
CA ASN A 994 45.50 18.19 -7.01
C ASN A 994 44.48 19.33 -7.20
N GLN A 995 43.56 19.17 -8.15
CA GLN A 995 42.62 20.22 -8.58
C GLN A 995 41.29 19.61 -9.04
N THR A 996 40.19 20.21 -8.62
CA THR A 996 38.84 19.77 -8.99
C THR A 996 38.21 20.81 -9.90
N ILE A 997 37.95 20.44 -11.15
CA ILE A 997 37.37 21.35 -12.14
C ILE A 997 35.84 21.34 -12.00
N LEU A 998 35.24 22.53 -11.87
CA LEU A 998 33.81 22.75 -12.03
C LEU A 998 33.63 23.53 -13.34
N ALA A 999 33.00 22.94 -14.35
CA ALA A 999 32.83 23.57 -15.65
C ALA A 999 31.37 23.55 -16.15
N ARG A 1000 30.94 24.66 -16.74
CA ARG A 1000 29.64 24.80 -17.42
C ARG A 1000 29.80 25.44 -18.78
N PHE A 1001 28.94 25.02 -19.71
CA PHE A 1001 28.85 25.60 -21.04
C PHE A 1001 27.68 26.59 -21.12
N ARG A 1002 27.97 27.87 -21.43
CA ARG A 1002 26.95 28.92 -21.64
C ARG A 1002 26.67 29.10 -23.11
N PHE A 1003 25.42 28.92 -23.52
CA PHE A 1003 25.02 28.96 -24.93
C PHE A 1003 25.01 30.39 -25.48
N SER A 1004 25.32 30.55 -26.77
CA SER A 1004 25.19 31.84 -27.49
C SER A 1004 23.75 32.41 -27.52
N ARG A 1005 22.74 31.61 -27.12
CA ARG A 1005 21.32 31.99 -27.05
C ARG A 1005 20.82 32.31 -25.62
N GLY A 1006 21.68 32.21 -24.61
CA GLY A 1006 21.29 32.17 -23.19
C GLY A 1006 21.04 30.74 -22.69
N GLY A 1007 21.04 30.57 -21.35
CA GLY A 1007 21.04 29.28 -20.68
C GLY A 1007 22.43 28.66 -20.51
N TRP A 1008 22.50 27.60 -19.70
CA TRP A 1008 23.69 26.86 -19.31
C TRP A 1008 23.50 25.34 -19.49
N SER A 1009 24.60 24.58 -19.54
CA SER A 1009 24.60 23.12 -19.39
C SER A 1009 24.41 22.70 -17.93
N ALA A 1010 24.26 21.40 -17.70
CA ALA A 1010 24.58 20.80 -16.40
C ALA A 1010 26.04 21.12 -16.01
N LEU A 1011 26.34 21.04 -14.71
CA LEU A 1011 27.70 21.10 -14.22
C LEU A 1011 28.43 19.82 -14.62
N VAL A 1012 29.66 19.93 -15.12
CA VAL A 1012 30.59 18.81 -15.07
C VAL A 1012 31.60 19.09 -13.97
N GLU A 1013 31.70 18.16 -13.03
CA GLU A 1013 32.72 18.13 -11.99
C GLU A 1013 33.69 16.99 -12.29
N ALA A 1014 35.00 17.24 -12.15
CA ALA A 1014 36.01 16.18 -12.21
C ALA A 1014 37.20 16.52 -11.31
N SER A 1015 37.54 15.59 -10.42
CA SER A 1015 38.75 15.68 -9.59
C SER A 1015 39.94 15.05 -10.31
N TYR A 1016 41.06 15.77 -10.34
CA TYR A 1016 42.33 15.32 -10.88
C TYR A 1016 43.40 15.39 -9.79
N SER A 1017 44.02 14.26 -9.48
CA SER A 1017 45.21 14.20 -8.65
C SER A 1017 46.45 14.28 -9.53
N VAL A 1018 47.50 14.93 -9.02
CA VAL A 1018 48.78 15.07 -9.70
C VAL A 1018 49.85 14.47 -8.79
N GLY A 1019 50.19 13.22 -9.06
CA GLY A 1019 51.28 12.53 -8.40
C GLY A 1019 52.62 13.24 -8.67
N ASN A 1020 53.61 13.00 -7.81
CA ASN A 1020 54.97 13.42 -8.13
C ASN A 1020 55.42 12.66 -9.40
N ALA A 1021 56.14 13.31 -10.31
CA ALA A 1021 56.68 12.59 -11.47
C ALA A 1021 57.61 11.47 -10.97
N GLY A 1022 57.34 10.21 -11.33
CA GLY A 1022 58.06 9.05 -10.79
C GLY A 1022 57.40 8.36 -9.58
N ASP A 1023 56.31 8.90 -9.04
CA ASP A 1023 55.46 8.24 -8.04
C ASP A 1023 54.49 7.32 -8.80
N TYR A 1024 54.85 6.05 -8.90
CA TYR A 1024 54.18 5.04 -9.72
C TYR A 1024 53.36 4.06 -8.90
N ASN A 1025 53.62 3.99 -7.60
CA ASN A 1025 52.83 3.23 -6.64
C ASN A 1025 51.67 4.08 -6.04
N VAL A 1026 51.75 5.42 -6.16
CA VAL A 1026 50.76 6.41 -5.73
C VAL A 1026 50.60 6.52 -4.19
N ASP A 1027 51.67 6.28 -3.43
CA ASP A 1027 51.73 6.51 -1.97
C ASP A 1027 52.12 7.94 -1.57
N GLY A 1028 52.57 8.76 -2.53
CA GLY A 1028 52.97 10.15 -2.34
C GLY A 1028 54.48 10.37 -2.22
N VAL A 1029 55.31 9.31 -2.25
CA VAL A 1029 56.76 9.36 -2.05
C VAL A 1029 57.50 8.63 -3.16
N VAL A 1030 58.28 9.36 -3.98
CA VAL A 1030 59.16 8.74 -4.99
C VAL A 1030 60.30 7.98 -4.31
N ASP A 1031 60.21 6.65 -4.36
CA ASP A 1031 60.94 5.69 -3.53
C ASP A 1031 61.31 4.42 -4.36
N GLY A 1032 61.97 3.43 -3.74
CA GLY A 1032 62.32 2.17 -4.40
C GLY A 1032 61.13 1.26 -4.76
N LEU A 1033 59.94 1.51 -4.22
CA LEU A 1033 58.70 0.79 -4.55
C LEU A 1033 58.17 1.18 -5.94
N ASP A 1034 58.31 2.44 -6.35
CA ASP A 1034 57.92 2.89 -7.71
C ASP A 1034 58.78 2.24 -8.79
N PHE A 1035 60.08 2.11 -8.53
CA PHE A 1035 60.98 1.36 -9.40
C PHE A 1035 60.50 -0.10 -9.57
N LEU A 1036 59.96 -0.71 -8.52
CA LEU A 1036 59.39 -2.07 -8.62
C LEU A 1036 58.08 -2.09 -9.43
N GLU A 1037 57.26 -1.05 -9.37
CA GLU A 1037 56.02 -0.97 -10.16
C GLU A 1037 56.29 -0.68 -11.65
N TRP A 1038 57.22 0.23 -11.95
CA TRP A 1038 57.81 0.37 -13.28
C TRP A 1038 58.40 -0.96 -13.78
N GLN A 1039 59.16 -1.68 -12.94
CA GLN A 1039 59.75 -2.96 -13.33
C GLN A 1039 58.71 -4.07 -13.57
N ARG A 1040 57.55 -4.03 -12.90
CA ARG A 1040 56.42 -4.94 -13.14
C ARG A 1040 55.68 -4.63 -14.43
N THR A 1041 55.53 -3.34 -14.76
CA THR A 1041 54.72 -2.85 -15.88
C THR A 1041 55.51 -2.58 -17.16
N PHE A 1042 56.86 -2.64 -17.12
CA PHE A 1042 57.74 -2.43 -18.26
C PHE A 1042 57.34 -3.22 -19.52
N GLY A 1043 57.06 -2.50 -20.60
CA GLY A 1043 56.56 -3.03 -21.88
C GLY A 1043 55.02 -3.06 -22.00
N ALA A 1044 54.27 -2.65 -20.98
CA ALA A 1044 52.83 -2.42 -21.08
C ALA A 1044 52.52 -1.09 -21.77
N GLY A 1045 51.37 -1.02 -22.46
CA GLY A 1045 50.81 0.24 -22.95
C GLY A 1045 49.98 0.91 -21.87
N ALA A 1046 50.16 2.22 -21.69
CA ALA A 1046 49.37 3.05 -20.79
C ALA A 1046 48.20 3.68 -21.55
N SER A 1047 47.02 3.70 -20.94
CA SER A 1047 45.79 4.18 -21.58
C SER A 1047 44.86 4.82 -20.53
N PRO A 1048 44.82 6.16 -20.43
CA PRO A 1048 45.53 7.14 -21.27
C PRO A 1048 47.05 7.15 -21.05
N PRO A 1049 47.83 7.70 -22.00
CA PRO A 1049 49.23 8.04 -21.75
C PRO A 1049 49.38 8.93 -20.51
N GLY A 1050 50.41 8.67 -19.72
CA GLY A 1050 50.63 9.24 -18.39
C GLY A 1050 50.14 8.37 -17.23
N SER A 1051 49.43 7.27 -17.48
CA SER A 1051 48.88 6.40 -16.41
C SER A 1051 49.83 5.31 -15.93
N GLY A 1052 49.80 5.02 -14.63
CA GLY A 1052 50.70 4.06 -14.00
C GLY A 1052 52.16 4.50 -14.10
N ALA A 1053 53.03 3.64 -14.63
CA ALA A 1053 54.46 3.91 -14.74
C ALA A 1053 54.91 4.60 -16.05
N ASP A 1054 53.98 5.08 -16.90
CA ASP A 1054 54.26 5.86 -18.12
C ASP A 1054 54.51 7.35 -17.76
N GLY A 1055 55.52 7.59 -16.93
CA GLY A 1055 55.87 8.90 -16.38
C GLY A 1055 56.37 9.93 -17.40
N ASP A 1056 56.78 9.54 -18.61
CA ASP A 1056 57.05 10.47 -19.72
C ASP A 1056 55.83 10.73 -20.63
N ALA A 1057 54.74 9.99 -20.40
CA ALA A 1057 53.46 10.05 -21.08
C ALA A 1057 53.51 9.77 -22.60
N ASN A 1058 54.41 8.90 -23.05
CA ASN A 1058 54.43 8.44 -24.45
C ASN A 1058 53.33 7.40 -24.77
N GLY A 1059 52.74 6.77 -23.76
CA GLY A 1059 51.73 5.71 -23.89
C GLY A 1059 52.29 4.29 -23.73
N THR A 1060 53.56 4.16 -23.32
CA THR A 1060 54.25 2.87 -23.19
C THR A 1060 55.29 2.94 -22.08
N VAL A 1061 55.17 2.08 -21.07
CA VAL A 1061 56.15 2.01 -19.97
C VAL A 1061 57.47 1.46 -20.51
N ASP A 1062 58.47 2.30 -20.71
CA ASP A 1062 59.80 1.92 -21.20
C ASP A 1062 60.96 2.52 -20.38
N SER A 1063 62.16 2.45 -20.95
CA SER A 1063 63.39 3.06 -20.42
C SER A 1063 63.36 4.59 -20.27
N ALA A 1064 62.45 5.29 -20.95
CA ALA A 1064 62.27 6.74 -20.79
C ALA A 1064 61.70 7.08 -19.42
N ASP A 1065 60.72 6.31 -18.94
CA ASP A 1065 60.06 6.50 -17.65
C ASP A 1065 61.01 6.27 -16.48
N LEU A 1066 61.92 5.30 -16.61
CA LEU A 1066 62.98 5.10 -15.62
C LEU A 1066 63.80 6.38 -15.39
N LEU A 1067 64.01 7.20 -16.42
CA LEU A 1067 64.71 8.49 -16.28
C LEU A 1067 63.86 9.55 -15.57
N VAL A 1068 62.53 9.44 -15.63
CA VAL A 1068 61.60 10.30 -14.86
C VAL A 1068 61.67 9.92 -13.39
N TRP A 1069 61.60 8.62 -13.05
CA TRP A 1069 61.82 8.12 -11.70
C TRP A 1069 63.22 8.49 -11.17
N GLU A 1070 64.29 8.16 -11.89
CA GLU A 1070 65.68 8.46 -11.47
C GLU A 1070 65.89 9.96 -11.19
N HIS A 1071 65.27 10.83 -11.99
CA HIS A 1071 65.41 12.28 -11.84
C HIS A 1071 64.64 12.83 -10.63
N ALA A 1072 63.48 12.28 -10.31
CA ALA A 1072 62.68 12.68 -9.15
C ALA A 1072 63.19 12.07 -7.83
N PHE A 1073 63.58 10.78 -7.84
CA PHE A 1073 64.24 10.11 -6.73
C PHE A 1073 65.57 10.80 -6.32
N ALA A 1074 66.21 11.50 -7.26
CA ALA A 1074 67.41 12.32 -7.01
C ALA A 1074 67.14 13.75 -6.52
N ALA A 1075 65.88 14.20 -6.41
CA ALA A 1075 65.54 15.56 -6.01
C ALA A 1075 65.52 15.73 -4.47
N PRO A 1076 66.31 16.66 -3.88
CA PRO A 1076 66.29 16.87 -2.43
C PRO A 1076 65.01 17.60 -2.00
N SER A 1077 64.25 17.02 -1.08
CA SER A 1077 63.05 17.63 -0.52
C SER A 1077 63.37 18.94 0.19
N SER A 1078 62.52 19.96 -0.02
CA SER A 1078 62.75 21.35 0.38
C SER A 1078 62.44 21.63 1.87
N ALA A 1079 62.67 20.64 2.74
CA ALA A 1079 62.15 20.58 4.10
C ALA A 1079 63.22 20.57 5.21
N ASP A 1080 64.46 21.01 4.96
CA ASP A 1080 65.42 21.26 6.04
C ASP A 1080 66.40 22.41 5.77
N PHE A 1081 66.05 23.62 6.24
CA PHE A 1081 66.95 24.78 6.20
C PHE A 1081 66.90 25.62 7.48
N LEU A 1082 66.93 24.98 8.65
CA LEU A 1082 67.10 25.71 9.92
C LEU A 1082 67.67 24.85 11.06
N LEU A 1083 69.00 24.69 11.11
CA LEU A 1083 69.84 24.91 12.31
C LEU A 1083 71.34 24.69 12.00
N ALA A 1084 72.22 25.33 12.78
CA ALA A 1084 73.67 25.33 12.53
C ALA A 1084 74.45 24.53 13.59
N GLY A 1085 75.31 23.60 13.16
CA GLY A 1085 76.15 22.82 14.09
C GLY A 1085 77.09 21.80 13.44
N SER A 1086 78.33 22.22 13.13
CA SER A 1086 79.46 21.31 12.91
C SER A 1086 80.10 20.88 14.25
N PRO A 1087 80.93 19.81 14.35
CA PRO A 1087 81.18 18.70 13.39
C PRO A 1087 81.44 17.30 14.05
N LEU A 1088 81.86 16.29 13.24
CA LEU A 1088 82.41 14.95 13.60
C LEU A 1088 81.43 13.92 14.25
N ALA A 1089 81.60 12.58 14.15
CA ALA A 1089 82.32 11.73 13.18
C ALA A 1089 82.08 10.20 13.43
N THR A 1090 82.30 9.38 12.38
CA THR A 1090 82.83 7.98 12.38
C THR A 1090 82.10 6.79 13.06
N GLN A 1091 81.77 5.80 12.21
CA GLN A 1091 82.16 4.36 12.25
C GLN A 1091 81.34 3.24 12.99
N LEU A 1092 81.11 2.16 12.21
CA LEU A 1092 81.16 0.70 12.51
C LEU A 1092 80.12 0.10 13.48
N ASP A 1093 79.62 -1.14 13.38
CA ASP A 1093 79.68 -2.34 12.50
C ASP A 1093 79.10 -3.53 13.32
N ALA A 1094 78.66 -4.63 12.68
CA ALA A 1094 78.42 -5.98 13.25
C ALA A 1094 77.38 -6.20 14.39
N SER A 1095 76.81 -7.40 14.64
CA SER A 1095 76.61 -8.63 13.83
C SER A 1095 75.82 -9.74 14.61
N GLU A 1096 75.09 -10.59 13.87
CA GLU A 1096 74.76 -12.03 14.18
C GLU A 1096 73.71 -12.45 15.25
N GLU A 1097 73.29 -13.72 15.11
CA GLU A 1097 72.13 -14.47 15.67
C GLU A 1097 72.60 -15.48 16.79
N PRO A 1098 71.99 -16.66 17.18
CA PRO A 1098 70.81 -17.42 16.67
C PRO A 1098 69.84 -18.14 17.69
N ALA A 1099 68.70 -18.66 17.15
CA ALA A 1099 67.95 -19.93 17.42
C ALA A 1099 67.45 -20.43 18.83
N GLY A 1100 66.30 -21.18 18.85
CA GLY A 1100 65.83 -22.04 19.98
C GLY A 1100 64.41 -22.67 19.87
N GLU A 1101 64.30 -23.99 19.64
CA GLU A 1101 63.17 -24.81 19.12
C GLU A 1101 62.07 -25.43 20.09
N MET A 1102 61.04 -26.08 19.49
CA MET A 1102 60.08 -27.13 19.98
C MET A 1102 58.84 -26.73 20.84
N GLU A 1103 57.69 -27.45 20.87
CA GLU A 1103 57.27 -28.81 20.39
C GLU A 1103 55.74 -28.88 19.98
N SER A 1104 55.22 -30.04 19.51
CA SER A 1104 53.78 -30.31 19.14
C SER A 1104 53.32 -31.72 19.62
N PRO A 1105 52.03 -32.19 19.51
CA PRO A 1105 51.52 -32.78 18.23
C PRO A 1105 49.97 -33.02 18.00
N GLN A 1106 49.62 -33.50 16.79
CA GLN A 1106 48.47 -34.35 16.34
C GLN A 1106 47.10 -33.75 15.90
N GLU A 1107 46.44 -34.51 14.99
CA GLU A 1107 45.26 -34.23 14.12
C GLU A 1107 44.49 -35.58 13.88
N PRO A 1108 43.27 -35.68 13.26
CA PRO A 1108 43.16 -35.75 11.78
C PRO A 1108 41.82 -35.37 11.06
N LEU A 1109 41.95 -34.73 9.87
CA LEU A 1109 41.26 -34.94 8.55
C LEU A 1109 39.73 -35.18 8.34
N ALA A 1110 39.18 -34.43 7.35
CA ALA A 1110 38.47 -34.86 6.10
C ALA A 1110 37.08 -34.20 5.81
N ASP A 1111 36.63 -33.87 4.58
CA ASP A 1111 37.27 -33.63 3.25
C ASP A 1111 36.22 -33.03 2.24
N LYS A 1112 36.67 -32.34 1.16
CA LYS A 1112 35.95 -31.84 -0.06
C LYS A 1112 34.92 -30.68 0.09
N GLY A 1113 34.86 -29.66 -0.77
CA GLY A 1113 35.87 -29.12 -1.70
C GLY A 1113 35.64 -29.30 -3.22
N PHE A 1114 35.30 -28.21 -3.94
CA PHE A 1114 35.77 -27.92 -5.31
C PHE A 1114 35.61 -26.44 -5.69
N VAL A 1115 36.48 -25.91 -6.55
CA VAL A 1115 36.43 -24.57 -7.18
C VAL A 1115 36.95 -24.72 -8.62
N MET A 1116 36.45 -23.95 -9.58
CA MET A 1116 36.91 -24.01 -10.97
C MET A 1116 37.15 -22.62 -11.58
N SER A 1117 38.24 -22.47 -12.32
CA SER A 1117 38.70 -21.22 -12.95
C SER A 1117 38.92 -21.41 -14.46
N LEU A 1118 38.57 -20.40 -15.25
CA LEU A 1118 38.73 -20.39 -16.72
C LEU A 1118 40.16 -20.02 -17.15
N THR A 1119 40.67 -20.71 -18.18
CA THR A 1119 41.84 -20.29 -18.97
C THR A 1119 41.69 -20.70 -20.43
N LEU A 1120 42.01 -19.78 -21.36
CA LEU A 1120 42.03 -20.00 -22.81
C LEU A 1120 43.31 -20.73 -23.27
N SER A 1121 43.28 -21.29 -24.49
CA SER A 1121 44.48 -21.78 -25.18
C SER A 1121 44.33 -21.72 -26.71
N ASP A 1122 45.25 -21.05 -27.38
CA ASP A 1122 45.41 -21.04 -28.85
C ASP A 1122 46.53 -21.97 -29.32
N THR A 1123 46.44 -22.54 -30.53
CA THR A 1123 47.45 -22.40 -31.62
C THR A 1123 47.19 -23.30 -32.86
N ASP A 1124 47.37 -22.68 -34.05
CA ASP A 1124 47.82 -23.19 -35.37
C ASP A 1124 47.19 -24.40 -36.09
N GLY A 1125 46.89 -24.24 -37.40
CA GLY A 1125 46.46 -25.35 -38.28
C GLY A 1125 46.04 -25.10 -39.74
N ALA A 1126 46.64 -24.17 -40.49
CA ALA A 1126 46.39 -23.98 -41.95
C ALA A 1126 47.20 -24.99 -42.83
N PRO A 1127 47.07 -25.10 -44.19
CA PRO A 1127 46.33 -24.23 -45.15
C PRO A 1127 45.66 -24.92 -46.40
N ALA A 1128 45.02 -24.08 -47.26
CA ALA A 1128 45.20 -23.99 -48.74
C ALA A 1128 44.00 -24.24 -49.72
N ALA A 1129 43.86 -23.26 -50.64
CA ALA A 1129 43.35 -23.33 -52.05
C ALA A 1129 41.85 -23.63 -52.34
N ASP A 1130 41.25 -23.20 -53.47
CA ASP A 1130 41.45 -22.04 -54.39
C ASP A 1130 40.26 -21.96 -55.39
N SER A 1131 39.90 -20.76 -55.87
CA SER A 1131 39.09 -20.45 -57.09
C SER A 1131 37.60 -20.89 -57.16
N ALA A 1132 36.69 -20.30 -57.96
CA ALA A 1132 36.52 -18.95 -58.54
C ALA A 1132 35.16 -18.85 -59.31
N ARG A 1133 34.64 -17.62 -59.54
CA ARG A 1133 33.53 -17.22 -60.46
C ARG A 1133 32.08 -17.60 -60.01
N GLY A 1134 31.04 -16.80 -60.29
CA GLY A 1134 30.98 -15.41 -60.81
C GLY A 1134 29.59 -14.97 -61.33
N MET A 1135 29.36 -13.65 -61.41
CA MET A 1135 28.46 -12.83 -62.29
C MET A 1135 27.35 -13.51 -63.16
N SER A 1136 26.14 -12.93 -63.39
CA SER A 1136 25.55 -11.59 -63.08
C SER A 1136 24.09 -11.39 -63.57
N VAL A 1137 23.35 -10.42 -62.98
CA VAL A 1137 22.12 -9.66 -63.42
C VAL A 1137 20.85 -10.32 -64.04
N ASP A 1138 19.68 -9.95 -63.46
CA ASP A 1138 18.37 -9.48 -64.04
C ASP A 1138 17.62 -10.19 -65.23
N PRO A 1139 16.29 -9.97 -65.42
CA PRO A 1139 15.20 -9.59 -64.50
C PRO A 1139 13.87 -10.41 -64.70
N ALA A 1140 12.73 -9.93 -64.16
CA ALA A 1140 11.36 -10.55 -64.17
C ALA A 1140 10.49 -10.16 -65.41
N PRO A 1141 9.13 -10.32 -65.48
CA PRO A 1141 8.13 -11.20 -64.81
C PRO A 1141 7.21 -12.03 -65.81
N PRO A 1142 5.85 -11.92 -65.86
CA PRO A 1142 4.82 -12.78 -65.23
C PRO A 1142 3.89 -13.60 -66.20
N ILE A 1143 3.01 -14.47 -65.65
CA ILE A 1143 1.68 -14.94 -66.15
C ILE A 1143 0.99 -15.81 -65.03
N VAL A 1144 -0.33 -15.99 -64.79
CA VAL A 1144 -1.66 -15.41 -65.16
C VAL A 1144 -2.69 -16.43 -65.72
N ARG A 1145 -3.71 -16.80 -64.89
CA ARG A 1145 -5.08 -17.31 -65.23
C ARG A 1145 -5.17 -18.67 -66.00
N GLU A 1146 -6.29 -19.36 -66.32
CA GLU A 1146 -7.79 -19.35 -66.23
C GLU A 1146 -8.27 -20.82 -66.55
N GLU A 1147 -9.46 -21.44 -66.31
CA GLU A 1147 -10.71 -21.23 -65.54
C GLU A 1147 -11.63 -22.52 -65.63
N HIS A 1148 -12.76 -22.63 -64.88
CA HIS A 1148 -13.91 -23.59 -65.04
C HIS A 1148 -13.68 -25.14 -64.80
N ASP A 1149 -14.63 -26.05 -64.52
CA ASP A 1149 -16.11 -26.14 -64.33
C ASP A 1149 -16.44 -27.51 -63.62
N ALA A 1150 -17.63 -27.95 -63.11
CA ALA A 1150 -18.89 -27.37 -62.55
C ALA A 1150 -19.88 -28.52 -62.12
N ALA A 1151 -21.16 -28.17 -61.84
CA ALA A 1151 -22.41 -28.99 -61.85
C ALA A 1151 -22.97 -29.71 -60.57
N THR A 1152 -23.79 -28.98 -59.77
CA THR A 1152 -25.27 -29.13 -59.46
C THR A 1152 -25.95 -30.53 -59.27
N PRO A 1153 -27.20 -30.68 -58.74
CA PRO A 1153 -28.27 -29.67 -58.46
C PRO A 1153 -29.20 -29.78 -57.18
N LEU A 1154 -29.98 -28.70 -56.92
CA LEU A 1154 -31.38 -28.64 -56.37
C LEU A 1154 -31.70 -29.05 -54.88
N ASP A 1155 -32.61 -28.40 -54.13
CA ASP A 1155 -33.22 -27.04 -54.27
C ASP A 1155 -33.89 -26.47 -52.97
N LEU A 1156 -34.01 -25.12 -52.94
CA LEU A 1156 -34.87 -24.11 -52.24
C LEU A 1156 -36.10 -24.50 -51.35
N PRO A 1157 -36.83 -23.54 -50.70
CA PRO A 1157 -36.76 -22.04 -50.66
C PRO A 1157 -36.63 -21.44 -49.22
N ALA A 1158 -36.52 -20.12 -48.90
CA ALA A 1158 -36.43 -18.76 -49.52
C ALA A 1158 -36.32 -17.70 -48.37
N ARG A 1159 -36.17 -16.35 -48.44
CA ARG A 1159 -35.73 -15.24 -49.36
C ARG A 1159 -35.90 -13.89 -48.60
N VAL A 1160 -35.22 -12.75 -48.85
CA VAL A 1160 -33.93 -12.41 -49.50
C VAL A 1160 -33.53 -10.93 -49.19
N ALA A 1161 -32.22 -10.65 -49.03
CA ALA A 1161 -31.41 -9.44 -49.31
C ALA A 1161 -31.87 -7.96 -49.10
N ILE A 1162 -30.88 -7.10 -48.82
CA ILE A 1162 -30.50 -5.89 -49.61
C ILE A 1162 -29.06 -5.44 -49.25
N GLU A 1163 -28.31 -4.91 -50.23
CA GLU A 1163 -26.97 -4.30 -50.05
C GLU A 1163 -27.04 -2.76 -49.92
N GLN A 1164 -26.04 -2.12 -49.28
CA GLN A 1164 -25.17 -1.07 -49.86
C GLN A 1164 -24.55 -0.14 -48.78
N ALA A 1165 -23.21 -0.13 -48.67
CA ALA A 1165 -22.45 1.00 -48.09
C ALA A 1165 -20.96 0.98 -48.48
N ARG A 1166 -20.51 1.91 -49.35
CA ARG A 1166 -19.09 2.23 -49.55
C ARG A 1166 -18.91 3.65 -50.12
N THR A 1167 -18.62 4.64 -49.28
CA THR A 1167 -17.73 5.80 -49.58
C THR A 1167 -17.54 6.70 -48.34
N HIS A 1168 -16.46 7.49 -48.32
CA HIS A 1168 -16.09 8.46 -47.27
C HIS A 1168 -17.08 9.67 -47.24
N THR A 1169 -17.17 10.53 -46.22
CA THR A 1169 -16.06 11.33 -45.62
C THR A 1169 -16.49 12.03 -44.30
N ARG A 1170 -15.50 12.36 -43.46
CA ARG A 1170 -15.52 13.20 -42.24
C ARG A 1170 -16.68 14.21 -42.09
N ASN A 1171 -17.26 14.27 -40.88
CA ASN A 1171 -17.31 15.54 -40.12
C ASN A 1171 -17.42 15.30 -38.60
N ARG A 1172 -17.09 16.32 -37.79
CA ARG A 1172 -17.14 16.28 -36.31
C ARG A 1172 -18.55 16.59 -35.78
N GLY A 1173 -18.91 16.05 -34.61
CA GLY A 1173 -19.99 16.57 -33.77
C GLY A 1173 -20.63 15.55 -32.82
N ARG A 1174 -20.43 15.77 -31.51
CA ARG A 1174 -21.04 15.08 -30.33
C ARG A 1174 -20.93 13.55 -30.23
N ARG A 1175 -20.45 13.10 -29.07
CA ARG A 1175 -20.71 11.81 -28.44
C ARG A 1175 -21.05 12.07 -26.97
N ASP A 1176 -22.22 12.67 -26.78
CA ASP A 1176 -23.03 12.42 -25.59
C ASP A 1176 -23.94 11.21 -25.93
N ASP A 1177 -24.76 10.72 -24.99
CA ASP A 1177 -25.77 9.65 -25.20
C ASP A 1177 -25.25 8.23 -25.53
N ALA A 1178 -24.36 7.69 -24.69
CA ALA A 1178 -24.01 6.25 -24.66
C ALA A 1178 -24.21 5.54 -23.30
N TYR A 1179 -24.75 6.25 -22.29
CA TYR A 1179 -24.92 5.77 -20.90
C TYR A 1179 -26.36 5.46 -20.50
N ALA A 1180 -27.31 5.44 -21.45
CA ALA A 1180 -28.76 5.43 -21.17
C ALA A 1180 -29.49 4.18 -21.69
N ALA A 1181 -28.86 3.00 -21.62
CA ALA A 1181 -29.39 1.76 -22.23
C ALA A 1181 -29.18 0.48 -21.37
N ALA A 1182 -28.99 0.63 -20.06
CA ALA A 1182 -28.83 -0.50 -19.11
C ALA A 1182 -29.88 -0.51 -17.97
N TYR A 1183 -30.94 0.32 -18.07
CA TYR A 1183 -32.09 0.33 -17.15
C TYR A 1183 -33.39 0.23 -17.95
N ALA A 1184 -33.82 -1.01 -18.26
CA ALA A 1184 -35.09 -1.35 -18.93
C ALA A 1184 -35.48 -2.81 -18.70
#